data_AF-A0A419HYI1-F1
#
_entry.id   AF-A0A419HYI1-F1
#
_cell.length_a   1.000
_cell.length_b   1.000
_cell.length_c   1.000
_cell.angle_alpha   90.00
_cell.angle_beta   90.00
_cell.angle_gamma   90.00
#
_symmetry.space_group_name_H-M   'P 1'
#
loop_
_entity.id
_entity.type
_entity.pdbx_description
1 polymer ?
#
loop_
_entity_poly.entity_id
_entity_poly.type
_entity_poly.pdbx_seq_one_letter_code
_entity_poly.pdbx_strand_id
1 'polypeptide(L)'
;MPDLPDSADARRSQSVPDLAARYAQAEQMLPHKMRELISSAGLVPTWVGGTETLWYLNRVGKGHEFVLVDAEAGTRRPAFDHTRMAEALAKALETEFEPDKLPVIDIEPRDGAVRLIVNGVRVDVDLGSYTVTVLGEFRTDEEPSPDGRWAVVCREHNLFVRDTETGEERQLTTDGEDGYAYAGMTDQVAALVMQENIGLKMPPMVVWSPDSTRFVTHRLDQRGVELMHLVRASPFDGGRPRVLSYRYALPGEEKVASAEFFAFEAATGKQVKADYGPVTMPFVPATAYSWVWWSKDQTKAYWLSNDRGDHNVALHEFDVATGAVEVLVTESSTSHILYGPQQQDRNIRTLSTGEVLWWSQRTGWGHLYRYDRDGTVTTLTSGDWMVRHVVTIDEDARRVVFTAGGQDPEADPYLQQLCSVSLDGGPVEAITSDGLDHSVTPSQSGRYFVDLTSRWDVPAVVVLRDRAGAVVTELERSDATALYEAGWTAPERAVVKAADGETDVYCAVYRPLDFDPGKTYPVLDCVYPGPQISCAPMRFPTTQGPFTGSVAGFNHPECFAALGFVVTVVDARGSALRSQPFQDFSRVSGNAVFVDDHVSAIKQLAESRPWMDLDRVGVYGYSAGGYASARAILQAPEFYKVAVSSAGNHDNRLNHSWWGEKFFGLPEDFDFARQANVSLADQLQGKLLLIHGEMDDNATPHGTMRLVDALMKADKNFDMLIVPNADHHMMVHRTYFIRRRWDYFVQHLMGETPPVYQLEEVPVS
;
A
#
# COMPACT_ATOMS: atom_id res chain seq x y z
N MET A 1 14.21 -13.24 75.16
CA MET A 1 13.88 -14.51 74.50
C MET A 1 12.41 -14.46 74.10
N PRO A 2 12.07 -14.96 72.91
CA PRO A 2 11.22 -14.24 71.96
C PRO A 2 9.85 -14.92 71.73
N ASP A 3 9.09 -14.32 70.80
CA ASP A 3 7.99 -14.84 69.95
C ASP A 3 6.69 -14.04 70.11
N LEU A 4 6.02 -13.50 69.09
CA LEU A 4 6.14 -13.39 67.61
C LEU A 4 5.09 -12.31 67.23
N PRO A 5 5.31 -11.35 66.30
CA PRO A 5 4.21 -10.64 65.68
C PRO A 5 3.88 -11.20 64.29
N ASP A 6 2.57 -11.23 64.04
CA ASP A 6 1.87 -11.64 62.82
C ASP A 6 2.49 -11.06 61.54
N SER A 7 2.83 -11.97 60.63
CA SER A 7 3.08 -11.67 59.23
C SER A 7 1.75 -11.47 58.50
N ALA A 8 1.17 -10.28 58.61
CA ALA A 8 -0.02 -9.90 57.85
C ALA A 8 0.04 -8.44 57.37
N ASP A 9 1.17 -7.99 56.84
CA ASP A 9 1.19 -6.70 56.12
C ASP A 9 2.34 -6.56 55.08
N ALA A 10 2.53 -7.58 54.25
CA ALA A 10 3.46 -7.50 53.13
C ALA A 10 3.00 -8.39 51.96
N ARG A 11 1.78 -8.15 51.46
CA ARG A 11 1.31 -8.73 50.19
C ARG A 11 0.09 -8.01 49.61
N ARG A 12 0.14 -6.68 49.50
CA ARG A 12 -0.75 -5.90 48.62
C ARG A 12 -0.04 -4.64 48.13
N SER A 13 0.56 -4.74 46.94
CA SER A 13 0.54 -3.73 45.86
C SER A 13 1.62 -4.06 44.82
N GLN A 14 1.43 -5.12 44.05
CA GLN A 14 1.91 -5.07 42.67
C GLN A 14 0.82 -4.29 41.93
N SER A 15 1.01 -2.98 41.79
CA SER A 15 0.09 -2.12 41.05
C SER A 15 0.03 -2.62 39.61
N VAL A 16 -1.15 -3.08 39.19
CA VAL A 16 -1.50 -3.06 37.76
C VAL A 16 -1.18 -1.65 37.26
N PRO A 17 -0.47 -1.47 36.13
CA PRO A 17 -0.23 -0.15 35.59
C PRO A 17 -1.56 0.60 35.49
N ASP A 18 -1.57 1.86 35.93
CA ASP A 18 -2.72 2.74 35.74
C ASP A 18 -3.15 2.68 34.26
N LEU A 19 -4.44 2.48 33.99
CA LEU A 19 -4.97 2.37 32.63
C LEU A 19 -4.63 3.62 31.80
N ALA A 20 -4.50 4.79 32.43
CA ALA A 20 -4.00 5.99 31.76
C ALA A 20 -2.56 5.84 31.26
N ALA A 21 -1.69 5.15 32.00
CA ALA A 21 -0.32 4.85 31.57
C ALA A 21 -0.31 3.88 30.37
N ARG A 22 -1.24 2.91 30.33
CA ARG A 22 -1.40 2.02 29.17
C ARG A 22 -1.87 2.77 27.92
N TYR A 23 -2.74 3.77 28.06
CA TYR A 23 -3.12 4.65 26.94
C TYR A 23 -1.92 5.43 26.41
N ALA A 24 -1.09 5.97 27.31
CA ALA A 24 0.15 6.65 26.93
C ALA A 24 1.14 5.71 26.22
N GLN A 25 1.28 4.46 26.69
CA GLN A 25 2.10 3.46 26.01
C GLN A 25 1.53 3.09 24.64
N ALA A 26 0.21 2.93 24.53
CA ALA A 26 -0.46 2.64 23.26
C ALA A 26 -0.28 3.76 22.23
N GLU A 27 -0.27 5.02 22.69
CA GLU A 27 0.06 6.16 21.83
C GLU A 27 1.49 6.10 21.29
N GLN A 28 2.48 5.72 22.11
CA GLN A 28 3.86 5.52 21.63
C GLN A 28 3.99 4.42 20.57
N MET A 29 3.05 3.48 20.54
CA MET A 29 2.99 2.40 19.55
C MET A 29 2.26 2.80 18.26
N LEU A 30 1.81 4.05 18.11
CA LEU A 30 1.29 4.53 16.83
C LEU A 30 2.42 4.60 15.78
N PRO A 31 2.18 4.33 14.49
CA PRO A 31 3.26 4.19 13.51
C PRO A 31 4.13 5.43 13.32
N HIS A 32 3.59 6.64 13.53
CA HIS A 32 4.37 7.86 13.44
C HIS A 32 5.29 8.04 14.67
N LYS A 33 4.88 7.57 15.85
CA LYS A 33 5.70 7.56 17.08
C LYS A 33 6.73 6.43 17.04
N MET A 34 6.37 5.22 16.62
CA MET A 34 7.34 4.13 16.44
C MET A 34 8.46 4.51 15.47
N ARG A 35 8.13 5.24 14.40
CA ARG A 35 9.10 5.82 13.44
C ARG A 35 10.11 6.79 14.07
N GLU A 36 9.82 7.36 15.24
CA GLU A 36 10.75 8.20 16.02
C GLU A 36 11.65 7.36 16.95
N LEU A 37 11.25 6.12 17.25
CA LEU A 37 11.98 5.19 18.12
C LEU A 37 12.94 4.25 17.38
N ILE A 38 12.93 4.29 16.05
CA ILE A 38 13.81 3.48 15.20
C ILE A 38 14.60 4.42 14.28
N SER A 39 15.93 4.41 14.40
CA SER A 39 16.80 5.15 13.47
C SER A 39 17.01 4.35 12.19
N SER A 40 17.29 5.06 11.09
CA SER A 40 17.54 4.44 9.77
C SER A 40 16.46 3.42 9.33
N ALA A 41 15.23 3.60 9.80
CA ALA A 41 14.10 2.78 9.40
C ALA A 41 13.63 3.13 7.99
N GLY A 42 13.47 2.13 7.14
CA GLY A 42 12.68 2.27 5.90
C GLY A 42 13.27 3.22 4.86
N LEU A 43 14.57 3.12 4.60
CA LEU A 43 15.27 3.82 3.52
C LEU A 43 14.60 3.56 2.16
N VAL A 44 14.34 4.63 1.41
CA VAL A 44 13.87 4.57 0.02
C VAL A 44 14.99 5.09 -0.89
N PRO A 45 15.67 4.21 -1.66
CA PRO A 45 16.78 4.61 -2.51
C PRO A 45 16.26 5.19 -3.84
N THR A 46 16.82 6.32 -4.25
CA THR A 46 16.52 6.97 -5.53
C THR A 46 17.78 6.99 -6.39
N TRP A 47 17.75 6.25 -7.50
CA TRP A 47 18.85 6.22 -8.47
C TRP A 47 18.84 7.47 -9.34
N VAL A 48 20.02 8.07 -9.53
CA VAL A 48 20.21 9.20 -10.43
C VAL A 48 20.30 8.66 -11.86
N GLY A 49 19.34 9.05 -12.71
CA GLY A 49 19.21 8.55 -14.08
C GLY A 49 20.50 8.66 -14.90
N GLY A 50 20.81 7.62 -15.68
CA GLY A 50 22.02 7.57 -16.51
C GLY A 50 23.33 7.37 -15.75
N THR A 51 23.31 7.17 -14.42
CA THR A 51 24.49 6.96 -13.58
C THR A 51 24.35 5.72 -12.69
N GLU A 52 25.43 5.33 -12.01
CA GLU A 52 25.40 4.35 -10.90
C GLU A 52 25.48 5.05 -9.54
N THR A 53 24.97 6.28 -9.47
CA THR A 53 24.86 7.05 -8.23
C THR A 53 23.42 6.95 -7.74
N LEU A 54 23.25 6.79 -6.43
CA LEU A 54 21.94 6.93 -5.80
C LEU A 54 22.00 7.89 -4.62
N TRP A 55 20.84 8.35 -4.18
CA TRP A 55 20.70 9.05 -2.92
C TRP A 55 19.55 8.49 -2.11
N TYR A 56 19.54 8.80 -0.81
CA TYR A 56 18.42 8.51 0.07
C TYR A 56 18.41 9.48 1.26
N LEU A 57 17.25 9.59 1.92
CA LEU A 57 17.10 10.29 3.19
C LEU A 57 17.32 9.31 4.34
N ASN A 58 18.25 9.62 5.24
CA ASN A 58 18.54 8.84 6.44
C ASN A 58 18.05 9.61 7.68
N ARG A 59 17.43 8.91 8.64
CA ARG A 59 17.01 9.51 9.90
C ARG A 59 18.11 9.39 10.94
N VAL A 60 18.55 10.53 11.48
CA VAL A 60 19.62 10.61 12.47
C VAL A 60 19.12 11.40 13.68
N GLY A 61 18.89 10.69 14.80
CA GLY A 61 18.30 11.29 15.99
C GLY A 61 16.90 11.86 15.72
N LYS A 62 16.69 13.15 16.02
CA LYS A 62 15.42 13.87 15.76
C LYS A 62 15.36 14.57 14.40
N GLY A 63 16.43 14.48 13.61
CA GLY A 63 16.54 15.10 12.30
C GLY A 63 16.77 14.09 11.19
N HIS A 64 17.24 14.57 10.04
CA HIS A 64 17.59 13.74 8.91
C HIS A 64 18.82 14.26 8.17
N GLU A 65 19.50 13.36 7.46
CA GLU A 65 20.55 13.68 6.52
C GLU A 65 20.20 13.14 5.13
N PHE A 66 20.73 13.78 4.09
CA PHE A 66 20.67 13.27 2.72
C PHE A 66 22.00 12.61 2.41
N VAL A 67 21.97 11.36 1.98
CA VAL A 67 23.18 10.57 1.67
C VAL A 67 23.24 10.34 0.18
N LEU A 68 24.45 10.50 -0.39
CA LEU A 68 24.78 10.15 -1.76
C LEU A 68 25.72 8.93 -1.74
N VAL A 69 25.44 7.96 -2.61
CA VAL A 69 26.23 6.74 -2.77
C VAL A 69 26.73 6.65 -4.20
N ASP A 70 28.04 6.48 -4.35
CA ASP A 70 28.66 6.05 -5.60
C ASP A 70 28.78 4.53 -5.55
N ALA A 71 27.97 3.82 -6.35
CA ALA A 71 27.92 2.37 -6.31
C ALA A 71 29.16 1.72 -6.90
N GLU A 72 29.82 2.35 -7.88
CA GLU A 72 31.04 1.83 -8.50
C GLU A 72 32.24 1.94 -7.56
N ALA A 73 32.35 3.07 -6.85
CA ALA A 73 33.37 3.26 -5.83
C ALA A 73 33.04 2.53 -4.51
N GLY A 74 31.78 2.15 -4.30
CA GLY A 74 31.30 1.57 -3.04
C GLY A 74 31.36 2.55 -1.86
N THR A 75 31.21 3.86 -2.13
CA THR A 75 31.36 4.90 -1.12
C THR A 75 30.04 5.61 -0.85
N ARG A 76 29.80 5.97 0.43
CA ARG A 76 28.68 6.82 0.86
C ARG A 76 29.20 8.08 1.53
N ARG A 77 28.51 9.19 1.32
CA ARG A 77 28.82 10.50 1.92
C ARG A 77 27.56 11.34 2.06
N PRO A 78 27.53 12.36 2.94
CA PRO A 78 26.48 13.37 2.87
C PRO A 78 26.37 13.95 1.45
N ALA A 79 25.15 14.14 0.98
CA ALA A 79 24.87 14.76 -0.32
C ALA A 79 25.41 16.21 -0.35
N PHE A 80 25.31 16.90 0.79
CA PHE A 80 25.83 18.24 1.03
C PHE A 80 26.05 18.49 2.54
N ASP A 81 26.65 19.63 2.88
CA ASP A 81 26.79 20.12 4.26
C ASP A 81 25.50 20.85 4.65
N HIS A 82 24.74 20.26 5.57
CA HIS A 82 23.43 20.77 6.00
C HIS A 82 23.49 22.15 6.66
N THR A 83 24.56 22.47 7.38
CA THR A 83 24.71 23.79 8.03
C THR A 83 24.89 24.86 6.96
N ARG A 84 25.82 24.63 6.02
CA ARG A 84 26.04 25.56 4.90
C ARG A 84 24.81 25.66 4.00
N MET A 85 24.09 24.55 3.80
CA MET A 85 22.85 24.52 3.03
C MET A 85 21.77 25.37 3.69
N ALA A 86 21.52 25.17 4.99
CA ALA A 86 20.53 25.95 5.74
C ALA A 86 20.86 27.45 5.71
N GLU A 87 22.11 27.84 5.93
CA GLU A 87 22.55 29.24 5.85
C GLU A 87 22.35 29.85 4.45
N ALA A 88 22.68 29.10 3.40
CA ALA A 88 22.55 29.53 2.02
C ALA A 88 21.08 29.70 1.61
N LEU A 89 20.25 28.71 1.93
CA LEU A 89 18.80 28.77 1.71
C LEU A 89 18.18 29.90 2.51
N ALA A 90 18.59 30.09 3.77
CA ALA A 90 18.02 31.12 4.62
C ALA A 90 18.29 32.53 4.10
N LYS A 91 19.49 32.74 3.57
CA LYS A 91 19.86 34.00 2.91
C LYS A 91 19.08 34.22 1.61
N ALA A 92 18.85 33.17 0.82
CA ALA A 92 18.25 33.28 -0.50
C ALA A 92 16.72 33.36 -0.47
N LEU A 93 16.08 32.70 0.49
CA LEU A 93 14.63 32.60 0.65
C LEU A 93 14.10 33.45 1.81
N GLU A 94 14.96 34.24 2.46
CA GLU A 94 14.63 35.13 3.58
C GLU A 94 13.84 34.42 4.70
N THR A 95 14.17 33.16 4.97
CA THR A 95 13.47 32.27 5.92
C THR A 95 14.48 31.46 6.73
N GLU A 96 14.31 31.30 8.04
CA GLU A 96 15.22 30.47 8.83
C GLU A 96 14.99 28.97 8.60
N PHE A 97 16.08 28.19 8.57
CA PHE A 97 16.03 26.74 8.43
C PHE A 97 16.90 26.08 9.51
N GLU A 98 16.38 25.03 10.13
CA GLU A 98 17.17 24.16 11.00
C GLU A 98 17.96 23.16 10.13
N PRO A 99 19.30 23.05 10.25
CA PRO A 99 20.11 22.18 9.41
C PRO A 99 19.68 20.71 9.38
N ASP A 100 19.23 20.19 10.52
CA ASP A 100 18.79 18.79 10.68
C ASP A 100 17.31 18.58 10.33
N LYS A 101 16.59 19.64 9.95
CA LYS A 101 15.16 19.62 9.57
C LYS A 101 14.87 20.47 8.35
N LEU A 102 15.76 20.42 7.35
CA LEU A 102 15.50 21.08 6.07
C LEU A 102 14.15 20.59 5.50
N PRO A 103 13.25 21.47 5.05
CA PRO A 103 11.95 21.09 4.50
C PRO A 103 12.11 20.66 3.03
N VAL A 104 12.96 19.64 2.84
CA VAL A 104 13.30 19.03 1.57
C VAL A 104 12.82 17.59 1.63
N ILE A 105 12.02 17.18 0.65
CA ILE A 105 11.54 15.80 0.54
C ILE A 105 12.22 15.03 -0.59
N ASP A 106 12.82 15.76 -1.54
CA ASP A 106 13.43 15.22 -2.75
C ASP A 106 14.63 16.08 -3.14
N ILE A 107 15.67 15.43 -3.68
CA ILE A 107 16.86 16.10 -4.21
C ILE A 107 17.19 15.55 -5.59
N GLU A 108 17.66 16.43 -6.47
CA GLU A 108 18.19 16.05 -7.77
C GLU A 108 19.68 16.40 -7.81
N PRO A 109 20.57 15.42 -7.52
CA PRO A 109 22.01 15.62 -7.59
C PRO A 109 22.45 15.95 -9.01
N ARG A 110 23.37 16.91 -9.15
CA ARG A 110 23.96 17.37 -10.41
C ARG A 110 25.48 17.45 -10.28
N ASP A 111 26.18 17.66 -11.38
CA ASP A 111 27.63 17.83 -11.34
C ASP A 111 28.02 19.10 -10.57
N GLY A 112 28.60 18.94 -9.38
CA GLY A 112 28.98 20.03 -8.48
C GLY A 112 27.82 20.82 -7.85
N ALA A 113 26.57 20.42 -8.07
CA ALA A 113 25.39 21.16 -7.63
C ALA A 113 24.26 20.21 -7.17
N VAL A 114 23.23 20.76 -6.53
CA VAL A 114 22.00 20.04 -6.21
C VAL A 114 20.79 20.91 -6.49
N ARG A 115 19.75 20.33 -7.07
CA ARG A 115 18.45 20.96 -7.21
C ARG A 115 17.52 20.49 -6.10
N LEU A 116 16.83 21.43 -5.47
CA LEU A 116 15.96 21.22 -4.32
C LEU A 116 14.60 21.88 -4.54
N ILE A 117 13.57 21.32 -3.90
CA ILE A 117 12.30 22.00 -3.66
C ILE A 117 12.22 22.32 -2.18
N VAL A 118 12.14 23.60 -1.84
CA VAL A 118 12.12 24.10 -0.46
C VAL A 118 10.93 25.04 -0.32
N ASN A 119 9.96 24.70 0.54
CA ASN A 119 8.74 25.49 0.76
C ASN A 119 8.02 25.87 -0.55
N GLY A 120 7.95 24.94 -1.51
CA GLY A 120 7.31 25.18 -2.81
C GLY A 120 8.13 26.05 -3.78
N VAL A 121 9.40 26.33 -3.48
CA VAL A 121 10.32 27.05 -4.38
C VAL A 121 11.38 26.08 -4.89
N ARG A 122 11.58 26.05 -6.20
CA ARG A 122 12.63 25.28 -6.85
C ARG A 122 13.92 26.10 -6.88
N VAL A 123 15.02 25.53 -6.40
CA VAL A 123 16.33 26.19 -6.33
C VAL A 123 17.45 25.28 -6.81
N ASP A 124 18.47 25.86 -7.45
CA ASP A 124 19.75 25.20 -7.71
C ASP A 124 20.80 25.75 -6.74
N VAL A 125 21.57 24.86 -6.10
CA VAL A 125 22.63 25.23 -5.16
C VAL A 125 23.97 24.67 -5.63
N ASP A 126 24.94 25.55 -5.87
CA ASP A 126 26.34 25.17 -6.12
C ASP A 126 26.96 24.61 -4.83
N LEU A 127 27.48 23.38 -4.85
CA LEU A 127 27.98 22.72 -3.64
C LEU A 127 29.40 23.17 -3.24
N GLY A 128 30.11 23.91 -4.09
CA GLY A 128 31.41 24.49 -3.76
C GLY A 128 31.26 25.80 -2.98
N SER A 129 30.51 26.75 -3.56
CA SER A 129 30.29 28.09 -3.02
C SER A 129 29.04 28.23 -2.15
N TYR A 130 28.08 27.31 -2.26
CA TYR A 130 26.73 27.41 -1.67
C TYR A 130 25.97 28.64 -2.17
N THR A 131 26.17 28.99 -3.44
CA THR A 131 25.37 30.02 -4.10
C THR A 131 24.04 29.42 -4.52
N VAL A 132 22.93 30.04 -4.11
CA VAL A 132 21.57 29.63 -4.46
C VAL A 132 21.07 30.42 -5.66
N THR A 133 20.56 29.71 -6.66
CA THR A 133 19.83 30.26 -7.81
C THR A 133 18.37 29.89 -7.68
N VAL A 134 17.49 30.87 -7.53
CA VAL A 134 16.03 30.64 -7.45
C VAL A 134 15.47 30.45 -8.85
N LEU A 135 14.85 29.30 -9.09
CA LEU A 135 14.29 28.91 -10.39
C LEU A 135 12.78 29.19 -10.51
N GLY A 136 12.15 29.65 -9.43
CA GLY A 136 10.72 29.95 -9.36
C GLY A 136 9.92 28.94 -8.53
N GLU A 137 8.60 29.10 -8.54
CA GLU A 137 7.68 28.23 -7.79
C GLU A 137 7.63 26.82 -8.39
N PHE A 138 7.62 25.82 -7.52
CA PHE A 138 7.27 24.45 -7.85
C PHE A 138 5.75 24.33 -7.94
N ARG A 139 5.25 23.86 -9.07
CA ARG A 139 3.81 23.69 -9.32
C ARG A 139 3.46 22.22 -9.18
N THR A 140 2.55 21.91 -8.25
CA THR A 140 2.10 20.52 -7.99
C THR A 140 1.06 20.02 -8.98
N ASP A 141 0.48 20.91 -9.79
CA ASP A 141 -0.59 20.59 -10.74
C ASP A 141 -0.13 20.41 -12.19
N GLU A 142 1.18 20.28 -12.40
CA GLU A 142 1.82 19.97 -13.68
C GLU A 142 2.79 18.80 -13.54
N GLU A 143 3.05 18.10 -14.65
CA GLU A 143 3.98 16.97 -14.71
C GLU A 143 5.22 17.35 -15.57
N PRO A 144 6.40 17.54 -14.96
CA PRO A 144 7.61 17.94 -15.67
C PRO A 144 8.22 16.79 -16.50
N SER A 145 8.89 17.13 -17.60
CA SER A 145 9.73 16.18 -18.34
C SER A 145 10.97 15.79 -17.52
N PRO A 146 11.61 14.64 -17.80
CA PRO A 146 12.82 14.21 -17.09
C PRO A 146 13.96 15.23 -17.06
N ASP A 147 14.14 16.02 -18.13
CA ASP A 147 15.13 17.10 -18.19
C ASP A 147 14.64 18.43 -17.56
N GLY A 148 13.36 18.49 -17.18
CA GLY A 148 12.68 19.64 -16.60
C GLY A 148 12.40 20.77 -17.58
N ARG A 149 12.67 20.62 -18.88
CA ARG A 149 12.46 21.65 -19.91
C ARG A 149 10.97 21.87 -20.23
N TRP A 150 10.18 20.82 -20.18
CA TRP A 150 8.76 20.86 -20.46
C TRP A 150 7.95 20.52 -19.22
N ALA A 151 6.72 21.01 -19.14
CA ALA A 151 5.73 20.55 -18.16
C ALA A 151 4.36 20.44 -18.80
N VAL A 152 3.65 19.34 -18.56
CA VAL A 152 2.26 19.15 -19.01
C VAL A 152 1.33 19.60 -17.90
N VAL A 153 0.32 20.40 -18.23
CA VAL A 153 -0.77 20.79 -17.33
C VAL A 153 -2.13 20.47 -17.96
N CYS A 154 -3.10 20.07 -17.14
CA CYS A 154 -4.49 19.90 -17.56
C CYS A 154 -5.35 21.06 -17.06
N ARG A 155 -6.09 21.69 -17.98
CA ARG A 155 -7.06 22.77 -17.70
C ARG A 155 -8.32 22.54 -18.50
N GLU A 156 -9.47 22.67 -17.83
CA GLU A 156 -10.78 22.45 -18.47
C GLU A 156 -10.80 21.16 -19.30
N HIS A 157 -10.27 20.08 -18.70
CA HIS A 157 -10.21 18.73 -19.29
C HIS A 157 -9.28 18.57 -20.51
N ASN A 158 -8.50 19.60 -20.85
CA ASN A 158 -7.60 19.65 -22.00
C ASN A 158 -6.13 19.82 -21.60
N LEU A 159 -5.22 19.33 -22.43
CA LEU A 159 -3.78 19.37 -22.19
C LEU A 159 -3.16 20.64 -22.72
N PHE A 160 -2.19 21.15 -21.97
CA PHE A 160 -1.27 22.20 -22.36
C PHE A 160 0.15 21.73 -22.06
N VAL A 161 1.10 22.17 -22.87
CA VAL A 161 2.54 22.03 -22.58
C VAL A 161 3.14 23.40 -22.36
N ARG A 162 3.98 23.49 -21.33
CA ARG A 162 4.71 24.69 -20.94
C ARG A 162 6.19 24.48 -21.15
N ASP A 163 6.84 25.44 -21.80
CA ASP A 163 8.30 25.55 -21.80
C ASP A 163 8.71 26.20 -20.47
N THR A 164 9.52 25.52 -19.67
CA THR A 164 9.86 25.98 -18.31
C THR A 164 10.92 27.06 -18.29
N GLU A 165 11.66 27.28 -19.38
CA GLU A 165 12.67 28.33 -19.51
C GLU A 165 12.03 29.66 -19.91
N THR A 166 11.12 29.63 -20.88
CA THR A 166 10.46 30.82 -21.41
C THR A 166 9.16 31.16 -20.69
N GLY A 167 8.52 30.15 -20.06
CA GLY A 167 7.18 30.26 -19.50
C GLY A 167 6.06 30.24 -20.53
N GLU A 168 6.36 30.08 -21.83
CA GLU A 168 5.36 29.99 -22.88
C GLU A 168 4.53 28.71 -22.75
N GLU A 169 3.21 28.83 -22.89
CA GLU A 169 2.27 27.72 -22.82
C GLU A 169 1.57 27.53 -24.16
N ARG A 170 1.37 26.26 -24.55
CA ARG A 170 0.66 25.88 -25.77
C ARG A 170 -0.41 24.85 -25.46
N GLN A 171 -1.62 25.11 -25.91
CA GLN A 171 -2.71 24.14 -25.86
C GLN A 171 -2.46 23.00 -26.85
N LEU A 172 -2.58 21.75 -26.39
CA LEU A 172 -2.40 20.54 -27.17
C LEU A 172 -3.72 19.91 -27.61
N THR A 173 -4.77 20.04 -26.79
CA THR A 173 -6.09 19.46 -27.07
C THR A 173 -7.21 20.47 -26.82
N THR A 174 -8.34 20.30 -27.48
CA THR A 174 -9.48 21.24 -27.40
C THR A 174 -10.84 20.57 -27.26
N ASP A 175 -10.88 19.23 -27.27
CA ASP A 175 -12.10 18.43 -27.29
C ASP A 175 -12.37 17.66 -25.98
N GLY A 176 -11.61 17.97 -24.92
CA GLY A 176 -11.88 17.50 -23.57
C GLY A 176 -13.09 18.21 -22.94
N GLU A 177 -13.91 17.45 -22.22
CA GLU A 177 -15.08 17.93 -21.45
C GLU A 177 -15.23 17.12 -20.15
N ASP A 178 -16.18 17.51 -19.28
CA ASP A 178 -16.44 16.77 -18.04
C ASP A 178 -16.84 15.31 -18.33
N GLY A 179 -16.18 14.38 -17.66
CA GLY A 179 -16.29 12.95 -17.94
C GLY A 179 -15.62 12.49 -19.25
N TYR A 180 -14.98 13.39 -20.02
CA TYR A 180 -14.25 13.06 -21.24
C TYR A 180 -12.87 13.76 -21.28
N ALA A 181 -12.07 13.54 -20.25
CA ALA A 181 -10.88 14.36 -19.97
C ALA A 181 -9.57 13.67 -20.37
N TYR A 182 -8.60 14.45 -20.84
CA TYR A 182 -7.24 13.98 -21.05
C TYR A 182 -6.46 13.91 -19.72
N ALA A 183 -5.58 12.91 -19.62
CA ALA A 183 -4.69 12.67 -18.50
C ALA A 183 -5.38 12.64 -17.12
N GLY A 184 -6.68 12.36 -17.10
CA GLY A 184 -7.51 12.35 -15.90
C GLY A 184 -7.46 11.02 -15.16
N MET A 185 -7.70 11.06 -13.85
CA MET A 185 -7.97 9.86 -13.06
C MET A 185 -9.48 9.58 -13.07
N THR A 186 -9.90 8.31 -12.92
CA THR A 186 -11.34 8.04 -12.75
C THR A 186 -11.83 8.59 -11.42
N ASP A 187 -13.08 9.03 -11.37
CA ASP A 187 -13.72 9.52 -10.15
C ASP A 187 -13.72 8.44 -9.04
N GLN A 188 -13.74 7.16 -9.44
CA GLN A 188 -13.78 5.99 -8.54
C GLN A 188 -12.52 5.73 -7.71
N VAL A 189 -11.38 6.39 -7.99
CA VAL A 189 -10.12 6.15 -7.23
C VAL A 189 -10.22 6.64 -5.77
N ALA A 190 -11.34 7.25 -5.37
CA ALA A 190 -11.60 7.74 -4.01
C ALA A 190 -10.57 8.77 -3.51
N ALA A 191 -10.07 9.58 -4.44
CA ALA A 191 -9.15 10.66 -4.13
C ALA A 191 -9.84 12.03 -4.11
N LEU A 192 -11.11 12.13 -4.53
CA LEU A 192 -11.80 13.42 -4.73
C LEU A 192 -12.01 14.14 -3.41
N VAL A 193 -12.54 13.45 -2.40
CA VAL A 193 -12.79 14.06 -1.09
C VAL A 193 -11.48 14.37 -0.37
N MET A 194 -10.50 13.46 -0.44
CA MET A 194 -9.18 13.68 0.14
C MET A 194 -8.53 14.94 -0.46
N GLN A 195 -8.54 15.06 -1.80
CA GLN A 195 -8.00 16.23 -2.51
C GLN A 195 -8.71 17.53 -2.10
N GLU A 196 -10.04 17.53 -2.01
CA GLU A 196 -10.81 18.69 -1.52
C GLU A 196 -10.43 19.05 -0.07
N ASN A 197 -10.29 18.04 0.80
CA ASN A 197 -9.99 18.22 2.22
C ASN A 197 -8.61 18.83 2.49
N ILE A 198 -7.60 18.49 1.69
CA ILE A 198 -6.23 18.98 1.87
C ILE A 198 -5.85 20.09 0.88
N GLY A 199 -6.76 20.47 -0.04
CA GLY A 199 -6.51 21.50 -1.05
C GLY A 199 -5.46 21.09 -2.09
N LEU A 200 -5.30 19.79 -2.35
CA LEU A 200 -4.32 19.26 -3.30
C LEU A 200 -4.97 19.03 -4.67
N LYS A 201 -4.29 19.52 -5.72
CA LYS A 201 -4.62 19.20 -7.11
C LYS A 201 -3.53 18.27 -7.66
N MET A 202 -3.93 17.12 -8.16
CA MET A 202 -3.00 16.14 -8.74
C MET A 202 -2.50 16.61 -10.13
N PRO A 203 -1.25 16.29 -10.49
CA PRO A 203 -0.74 16.55 -11.84
C PRO A 203 -1.44 15.65 -12.87
N PRO A 204 -1.40 16.01 -14.17
CA PRO A 204 -1.94 15.17 -15.23
C PRO A 204 -1.18 13.84 -15.34
N MET A 205 -1.90 12.74 -15.56
CA MET A 205 -1.32 11.42 -15.77
C MET A 205 -0.63 11.31 -17.14
N VAL A 206 0.68 11.54 -17.18
CA VAL A 206 1.51 11.40 -18.38
C VAL A 206 2.73 10.53 -18.12
N VAL A 207 3.19 9.82 -19.16
CA VAL A 207 4.40 9.01 -19.13
C VAL A 207 5.38 9.57 -20.15
N TRP A 208 6.35 10.35 -19.66
CA TRP A 208 7.39 10.96 -20.48
C TRP A 208 8.34 9.92 -21.09
N SER A 209 8.79 10.17 -22.31
CA SER A 209 9.94 9.47 -22.89
C SER A 209 11.20 9.86 -22.09
N PRO A 210 12.14 8.93 -21.85
CA PRO A 210 13.38 9.24 -21.14
C PRO A 210 14.17 10.43 -21.70
N ASP A 211 14.09 10.68 -23.00
CA ASP A 211 14.75 11.81 -23.68
C ASP A 211 13.97 13.14 -23.62
N SER A 212 12.83 13.18 -22.91
CA SER A 212 11.99 14.37 -22.74
C SER A 212 11.37 14.94 -24.02
N THR A 213 11.43 14.22 -25.14
CA THR A 213 10.89 14.72 -26.42
C THR A 213 9.41 14.43 -26.63
N ARG A 214 8.89 13.38 -25.97
CA ARG A 214 7.51 12.92 -26.13
C ARG A 214 6.91 12.49 -24.80
N PHE A 215 5.60 12.37 -24.76
CA PHE A 215 4.90 11.71 -23.66
C PHE A 215 3.68 10.93 -24.17
N VAL A 216 3.32 9.89 -23.44
CA VAL A 216 2.10 9.10 -23.66
C VAL A 216 1.10 9.41 -22.56
N THR A 217 -0.17 9.49 -22.92
CA THR A 217 -1.28 9.69 -21.98
C THR A 217 -2.57 9.11 -22.57
N HIS A 218 -3.67 9.25 -21.85
CA HIS A 218 -4.98 8.79 -22.26
C HIS A 218 -6.02 9.91 -22.28
N ARG A 219 -7.09 9.71 -23.02
CA ARG A 219 -8.37 10.41 -22.83
C ARG A 219 -9.36 9.44 -22.24
N LEU A 220 -9.87 9.77 -21.06
CA LEU A 220 -10.80 8.97 -20.28
C LEU A 220 -12.24 9.30 -20.67
N ASP A 221 -13.08 8.30 -20.94
CA ASP A 221 -14.54 8.43 -21.09
C ASP A 221 -15.27 7.78 -19.92
N GLN A 222 -15.91 8.62 -19.13
CA GLN A 222 -16.78 8.26 -18.01
C GLN A 222 -18.20 8.82 -18.19
N ARG A 223 -18.55 9.40 -19.35
CA ARG A 223 -19.85 10.09 -19.55
C ARG A 223 -21.06 9.16 -19.40
N GLY A 224 -20.85 7.86 -19.62
CA GLY A 224 -21.89 6.83 -19.44
C GLY A 224 -21.92 6.21 -18.04
N VAL A 225 -21.00 6.55 -17.13
CA VAL A 225 -20.96 5.99 -15.77
C VAL A 225 -21.95 6.73 -14.89
N GLU A 226 -22.73 5.98 -14.13
CA GLU A 226 -23.73 6.52 -13.21
C GLU A 226 -23.10 7.33 -12.07
N LEU A 227 -23.88 8.25 -11.49
CA LEU A 227 -23.44 9.11 -10.40
C LEU A 227 -23.79 8.53 -9.04
N MET A 228 -22.85 8.67 -8.10
CA MET A 228 -23.09 8.54 -6.67
C MET A 228 -22.99 9.90 -6.00
N HIS A 229 -23.64 10.02 -4.83
CA HIS A 229 -23.76 11.27 -4.09
C HIS A 229 -23.35 11.11 -2.62
N LEU A 230 -22.58 12.08 -2.13
CA LEU A 230 -22.28 12.27 -0.71
C LEU A 230 -22.80 13.63 -0.25
N VAL A 231 -23.11 13.75 1.04
CA VAL A 231 -23.55 15.01 1.63
C VAL A 231 -22.58 15.42 2.73
N ARG A 232 -21.86 16.52 2.49
CA ARG A 232 -21.00 17.15 3.50
C ARG A 232 -21.89 17.96 4.44
N ALA A 233 -22.22 17.43 5.62
CA ALA A 233 -23.14 18.11 6.53
C ALA A 233 -22.46 19.22 7.34
N SER A 234 -21.14 19.16 7.53
CA SER A 234 -20.36 20.18 8.25
C SER A 234 -19.26 20.81 7.37
N PRO A 235 -19.61 21.63 6.37
CA PRO A 235 -18.60 22.31 5.54
C PRO A 235 -17.63 23.14 6.37
N PHE A 236 -16.37 23.21 5.95
CA PHE A 236 -15.30 23.94 6.67
C PHE A 236 -15.57 25.44 6.83
N ASP A 237 -16.40 26.03 5.97
CA ASP A 237 -16.80 27.44 6.05
C ASP A 237 -18.04 27.68 6.92
N GLY A 238 -18.58 26.64 7.57
CA GLY A 238 -19.77 26.72 8.41
C GLY A 238 -21.08 26.93 7.64
N GLY A 239 -21.06 26.78 6.31
CA GLY A 239 -22.22 26.96 5.45
C GLY A 239 -23.26 25.83 5.51
N ARG A 240 -24.24 25.90 4.60
CA ARG A 240 -25.26 24.84 4.43
C ARG A 240 -24.63 23.54 3.91
N PRO A 241 -25.21 22.36 4.22
CA PRO A 241 -24.75 21.09 3.67
C PRO A 241 -24.60 21.12 2.14
N ARG A 242 -23.58 20.42 1.63
CA ARG A 242 -23.23 20.39 0.20
C ARG A 242 -23.26 18.98 -0.34
N VAL A 243 -23.82 18.82 -1.55
CA VAL A 243 -23.77 17.55 -2.27
C VAL A 243 -22.48 17.48 -3.07
N LEU A 244 -21.74 16.39 -2.91
CA LEU A 244 -20.67 15.99 -3.83
C LEU A 244 -21.23 14.88 -4.73
N SER A 245 -21.05 15.03 -6.04
CA SER A 245 -21.45 14.02 -7.02
C SER A 245 -20.23 13.57 -7.81
N TYR A 246 -20.11 12.27 -8.04
CA TYR A 246 -18.96 11.66 -8.68
C TYR A 246 -19.38 10.37 -9.38
N ARG A 247 -18.64 9.98 -10.42
CA ARG A 247 -18.98 8.81 -11.24
C ARG A 247 -18.51 7.53 -10.55
N TYR A 248 -19.41 6.55 -10.43
CA TYR A 248 -19.11 5.31 -9.74
C TYR A 248 -19.93 4.15 -10.28
N ALA A 249 -19.24 3.16 -10.85
CA ALA A 249 -19.85 1.98 -11.45
C ALA A 249 -19.90 0.83 -10.44
N LEU A 250 -21.09 0.31 -10.21
CA LEU A 250 -21.34 -0.85 -9.34
C LEU A 250 -21.21 -2.18 -10.11
N PRO A 251 -20.96 -3.31 -9.42
CA PRO A 251 -21.02 -4.63 -10.01
C PRO A 251 -22.31 -4.86 -10.80
N GLY A 252 -22.16 -5.31 -12.05
CA GLY A 252 -23.26 -5.58 -12.97
C GLY A 252 -23.80 -4.40 -13.77
N GLU A 253 -23.38 -3.16 -13.48
CA GLU A 253 -23.79 -2.00 -14.31
C GLU A 253 -23.14 -2.06 -15.70
N GLU A 254 -23.88 -1.75 -16.76
CA GLU A 254 -23.40 -1.95 -18.14
C GLU A 254 -22.20 -1.06 -18.48
N LYS A 255 -22.19 0.20 -18.02
CA LYS A 255 -21.20 1.20 -18.38
C LYS A 255 -20.13 1.36 -17.31
N VAL A 256 -18.89 1.10 -17.70
CA VAL A 256 -17.69 1.43 -16.92
C VAL A 256 -16.84 2.43 -17.69
N ALA A 257 -15.94 3.12 -16.99
CA ALA A 257 -15.03 4.04 -17.63
C ALA A 257 -14.09 3.32 -18.61
N SER A 258 -13.71 4.01 -19.68
CA SER A 258 -12.78 3.50 -20.69
C SER A 258 -11.83 4.60 -21.15
N ALA A 259 -10.76 4.25 -21.88
CA ALA A 259 -9.77 5.21 -22.31
C ALA A 259 -9.18 4.90 -23.69
N GLU A 260 -8.83 5.97 -24.41
CA GLU A 260 -8.05 5.91 -25.65
C GLU A 260 -6.65 6.47 -25.40
N PHE A 261 -5.61 5.87 -25.98
CA PHE A 261 -4.22 6.30 -25.79
C PHE A 261 -3.71 7.22 -26.90
N PHE A 262 -2.82 8.14 -26.50
CA PHE A 262 -2.22 9.14 -27.36
C PHE A 262 -0.75 9.34 -27.01
N ALA A 263 0.07 9.63 -28.02
CA ALA A 263 1.41 10.18 -27.87
C ALA A 263 1.45 11.62 -28.38
N PHE A 264 2.24 12.46 -27.70
CA PHE A 264 2.45 13.86 -28.05
C PHE A 264 3.95 14.15 -28.14
N GLU A 265 4.34 14.95 -29.13
CA GLU A 265 5.68 15.56 -29.19
C GLU A 265 5.66 16.91 -28.48
N ALA A 266 6.49 17.10 -27.46
CA ALA A 266 6.42 18.28 -26.60
C ALA A 266 6.75 19.58 -27.35
N ALA A 267 7.79 19.56 -28.18
CA ALA A 267 8.27 20.75 -28.88
C ALA A 267 7.28 21.27 -29.95
N THR A 268 6.61 20.36 -30.67
CA THR A 268 5.74 20.70 -31.81
C THR A 268 4.25 20.68 -31.43
N GLY A 269 3.89 19.93 -30.39
CA GLY A 269 2.51 19.62 -30.04
C GLY A 269 1.85 18.60 -30.98
N LYS A 270 2.64 17.91 -31.84
CA LYS A 270 2.12 16.89 -32.74
C LYS A 270 1.50 15.75 -31.91
N GLN A 271 0.24 15.45 -32.18
CA GLN A 271 -0.53 14.38 -31.57
C GLN A 271 -0.59 13.15 -32.49
N VAL A 272 -0.44 11.96 -31.92
CA VAL A 272 -0.66 10.67 -32.58
C VAL A 272 -1.58 9.83 -31.69
N LYS A 273 -2.74 9.43 -32.23
CA LYS A 273 -3.67 8.53 -31.55
C LYS A 273 -3.28 7.09 -31.84
N ALA A 274 -3.35 6.22 -30.83
CA ALA A 274 -3.24 4.78 -31.02
C ALA A 274 -4.44 4.25 -31.84
N ASP A 275 -4.16 3.48 -32.90
CA ASP A 275 -5.16 2.81 -33.74
C ASP A 275 -5.67 1.54 -33.03
N TYR A 276 -6.33 1.76 -31.90
CA TYR A 276 -6.92 0.74 -31.05
C TYR A 276 -8.21 1.27 -30.42
N GLY A 277 -9.15 0.36 -30.14
CA GLY A 277 -10.41 0.73 -29.51
C GLY A 277 -10.23 1.18 -28.05
N PRO A 278 -11.27 1.76 -27.42
CA PRO A 278 -11.23 2.11 -26.01
C PRO A 278 -10.91 0.91 -25.12
N VAL A 279 -10.00 1.12 -24.16
CA VAL A 279 -9.60 0.13 -23.15
C VAL A 279 -10.37 0.38 -21.86
N THR A 280 -10.86 -0.67 -21.20
CA THR A 280 -11.58 -0.58 -19.92
C THR A 280 -10.69 0.02 -18.82
N MET A 281 -11.22 0.97 -18.06
CA MET A 281 -10.55 1.66 -16.94
C MET A 281 -11.49 1.71 -15.73
N PRO A 282 -11.82 0.58 -15.09
CA PRO A 282 -12.89 0.52 -14.10
C PRO A 282 -12.48 1.07 -12.72
N PHE A 283 -11.20 1.39 -12.52
CA PHE A 283 -10.66 1.99 -11.31
C PHE A 283 -9.42 2.83 -11.68
N VAL A 284 -8.22 2.52 -11.21
CA VAL A 284 -7.02 3.29 -11.52
C VAL A 284 -6.60 3.08 -13.00
N PRO A 285 -6.35 4.16 -13.77
CA PRO A 285 -5.85 4.04 -15.14
C PRO A 285 -4.48 3.38 -15.25
N ALA A 286 -4.21 2.69 -16.38
CA ALA A 286 -2.93 2.04 -16.64
C ALA A 286 -1.71 2.98 -16.53
N THR A 287 -1.87 4.27 -16.89
CA THR A 287 -0.83 5.29 -16.74
C THR A 287 -0.43 5.52 -15.28
N ALA A 288 -1.38 5.43 -14.34
CA ALA A 288 -1.15 5.61 -12.91
C ALA A 288 -0.58 4.35 -12.23
N TYR A 289 -0.90 3.15 -12.74
CA TYR A 289 -0.29 1.90 -12.27
C TYR A 289 1.11 1.61 -12.84
N SER A 290 1.74 2.57 -13.54
CA SER A 290 2.98 2.32 -14.29
C SER A 290 2.84 1.16 -15.27
N TRP A 291 1.64 0.87 -15.78
CA TRP A 291 1.39 -0.17 -16.78
C TRP A 291 1.58 0.34 -18.21
N VAL A 292 2.12 1.55 -18.36
CA VAL A 292 2.56 2.14 -19.62
C VAL A 292 4.05 2.45 -19.52
N TRP A 293 4.84 2.10 -20.55
CA TRP A 293 6.28 2.38 -20.58
C TRP A 293 6.82 2.50 -22.00
N TRP A 294 8.02 3.03 -22.15
CA TRP A 294 8.68 3.23 -23.44
C TRP A 294 9.60 2.08 -23.82
N SER A 295 9.74 1.83 -25.12
CA SER A 295 10.87 1.06 -25.64
C SER A 295 12.19 1.79 -25.41
N LYS A 296 13.30 1.05 -25.37
CA LYS A 296 14.64 1.60 -25.12
C LYS A 296 15.07 2.62 -26.18
N ASP A 297 14.66 2.43 -27.42
CA ASP A 297 14.89 3.34 -28.54
C ASP A 297 13.84 4.46 -28.64
N GLN A 298 12.81 4.43 -27.78
CA GLN A 298 11.77 5.45 -27.63
C GLN A 298 10.89 5.64 -28.88
N THR A 299 10.91 4.66 -29.79
CA THR A 299 10.05 4.65 -30.99
C THR A 299 8.69 4.01 -30.73
N LYS A 300 8.57 3.24 -29.65
CA LYS A 300 7.36 2.57 -29.21
C LYS A 300 7.01 2.89 -27.76
N ALA A 301 5.73 2.82 -27.45
CA ALA A 301 5.23 2.69 -26.09
C ALA A 301 4.53 1.34 -25.93
N TYR A 302 4.52 0.80 -24.73
CA TYR A 302 3.79 -0.42 -24.40
C TYR A 302 2.72 -0.10 -23.37
N TRP A 303 1.61 -0.82 -23.39
CA TRP A 303 0.67 -0.82 -22.28
C TRP A 303 0.08 -2.20 -21.99
N LEU A 304 -0.29 -2.41 -20.72
CA LEU A 304 -1.10 -3.54 -20.29
C LEU A 304 -2.57 -3.15 -20.23
N SER A 305 -3.46 -4.04 -20.66
CA SER A 305 -4.91 -3.84 -20.62
C SER A 305 -5.62 -5.06 -20.07
N ASN A 306 -6.73 -4.83 -19.38
CA ASN A 306 -7.57 -5.86 -18.81
C ASN A 306 -9.00 -5.69 -19.36
N ASP A 307 -9.71 -6.80 -19.51
CA ASP A 307 -11.16 -6.75 -19.67
C ASP A 307 -11.85 -6.50 -18.32
N ARG A 308 -13.18 -6.43 -18.36
CA ARG A 308 -13.99 -6.33 -17.14
C ARG A 308 -13.89 -7.66 -16.37
N GLY A 309 -13.50 -7.59 -15.10
CA GLY A 309 -13.28 -8.77 -14.24
C GLY A 309 -11.86 -9.35 -14.36
N ASP A 310 -10.99 -8.78 -15.19
CA ASP A 310 -9.60 -9.20 -15.38
C ASP A 310 -9.45 -10.68 -15.80
N HIS A 311 -10.41 -11.22 -16.54
CA HIS A 311 -10.38 -12.59 -17.06
C HIS A 311 -9.47 -12.70 -18.30
N ASN A 312 -9.33 -11.62 -19.06
CA ASN A 312 -8.47 -11.53 -20.23
C ASN A 312 -7.55 -10.31 -20.11
N VAL A 313 -6.26 -10.55 -20.36
CA VAL A 313 -5.24 -9.48 -20.36
C VAL A 313 -4.43 -9.50 -21.63
N ALA A 314 -3.87 -8.34 -21.97
CA ALA A 314 -3.03 -8.20 -23.15
C ALA A 314 -1.91 -7.18 -22.94
N LEU A 315 -0.76 -7.44 -23.59
CA LEU A 315 0.32 -6.48 -23.79
C LEU A 315 0.25 -5.92 -25.21
N HIS A 316 0.23 -4.60 -25.31
CA HIS A 316 0.19 -3.87 -26.58
C HIS A 316 1.50 -3.15 -26.82
N GLU A 317 1.96 -3.14 -28.07
CA GLU A 317 3.01 -2.26 -28.58
C GLU A 317 2.37 -1.17 -29.45
N PHE A 318 2.72 0.08 -29.19
CA PHE A 318 2.20 1.26 -29.85
C PHE A 318 3.31 2.03 -30.54
N ASP A 319 3.25 2.10 -31.88
CA ASP A 319 4.12 2.93 -32.69
C ASP A 319 3.73 4.40 -32.61
N VAL A 320 4.52 5.18 -31.85
CA VAL A 320 4.20 6.58 -31.57
C VAL A 320 4.42 7.52 -32.76
N ALA A 321 4.92 7.03 -33.89
CA ALA A 321 5.07 7.81 -35.12
C ALA A 321 3.86 7.64 -36.05
N THR A 322 3.29 6.43 -36.12
CA THR A 322 2.28 6.05 -37.10
C THR A 322 0.88 5.87 -36.53
N GLY A 323 0.74 5.57 -35.23
CA GLY A 323 -0.55 5.18 -34.66
C GLY A 323 -0.71 3.66 -34.53
N ALA A 324 0.07 2.85 -35.25
CA ALA A 324 -0.16 1.41 -35.31
C ALA A 324 0.00 0.72 -33.95
N VAL A 325 -0.88 -0.24 -33.65
CA VAL A 325 -0.87 -1.01 -32.41
C VAL A 325 -0.83 -2.50 -32.73
N GLU A 326 0.08 -3.22 -32.08
CA GLU A 326 0.22 -4.67 -32.16
C GLU A 326 0.00 -5.31 -30.78
N VAL A 327 -0.74 -6.42 -30.72
CA VAL A 327 -0.92 -7.20 -29.49
C VAL A 327 0.17 -8.27 -29.43
N LEU A 328 1.10 -8.14 -28.49
CA LEU A 328 2.27 -9.04 -28.38
C LEU A 328 1.96 -10.33 -27.61
N VAL A 329 1.22 -10.21 -26.49
CA VAL A 329 0.90 -11.33 -25.61
C VAL A 329 -0.55 -11.19 -25.15
N THR A 330 -1.26 -12.31 -25.08
CA THR A 330 -2.57 -12.42 -24.44
C THR A 330 -2.56 -13.57 -23.43
N GLU A 331 -3.31 -13.41 -22.34
CA GLU A 331 -3.57 -14.48 -21.38
C GLU A 331 -5.04 -14.43 -20.96
N SER A 332 -5.61 -15.62 -20.75
CA SER A 332 -6.99 -15.80 -20.28
C SER A 332 -7.00 -16.72 -19.06
N SER A 333 -7.85 -16.41 -18.09
CA SER A 333 -8.09 -17.20 -16.88
C SER A 333 -9.59 -17.43 -16.69
N THR A 334 -9.93 -18.52 -16.00
CA THR A 334 -11.31 -18.74 -15.53
C THR A 334 -11.62 -17.97 -14.24
N SER A 335 -10.59 -17.49 -13.53
CA SER A 335 -10.68 -16.48 -12.48
C SER A 335 -10.10 -15.16 -12.98
N HIS A 336 -9.36 -14.43 -12.16
CA HIS A 336 -8.73 -13.17 -12.55
C HIS A 336 -7.24 -13.37 -12.88
N ILE A 337 -6.66 -12.37 -13.55
CA ILE A 337 -5.23 -12.30 -13.86
C ILE A 337 -4.61 -11.10 -13.15
N LEU A 338 -3.43 -11.34 -12.58
CA LEU A 338 -2.55 -10.32 -12.04
C LEU A 338 -1.24 -10.28 -12.84
N TYR A 339 -0.55 -9.14 -12.81
CA TYR A 339 0.79 -9.00 -13.40
C TYR A 339 1.91 -9.18 -12.36
N GLY A 340 1.56 -9.68 -11.18
CA GLY A 340 2.42 -9.97 -10.03
C GLY A 340 1.54 -10.42 -8.86
N PRO A 341 2.13 -10.73 -7.69
CA PRO A 341 1.36 -11.27 -6.56
C PRO A 341 0.38 -10.26 -5.92
N GLN A 342 0.49 -8.96 -6.23
CA GLN A 342 -0.41 -7.91 -5.77
C GLN A 342 -0.94 -7.05 -6.95
N GLN A 343 -2.04 -6.32 -6.71
CA GLN A 343 -2.81 -5.68 -7.79
C GLN A 343 -2.03 -4.62 -8.60
N GLN A 344 -1.04 -3.95 -7.99
CA GLN A 344 -0.29 -2.85 -8.62
C GLN A 344 1.01 -3.33 -9.27
N ASP A 345 1.38 -4.59 -9.04
CA ASP A 345 2.64 -5.11 -9.50
C ASP A 345 2.70 -5.14 -11.02
N ARG A 346 3.91 -4.99 -11.56
CA ARG A 346 4.20 -5.18 -12.98
C ARG A 346 5.47 -6.01 -13.09
N ASN A 347 5.34 -7.33 -13.14
CA ASN A 347 6.43 -8.28 -13.41
C ASN A 347 6.58 -8.62 -14.90
N ILE A 348 6.04 -7.78 -15.77
CA ILE A 348 6.16 -7.88 -17.24
C ILE A 348 7.30 -6.98 -17.72
N ARG A 349 8.13 -7.46 -18.66
CA ARG A 349 9.23 -6.67 -19.27
C ARG A 349 9.34 -6.98 -20.76
N THR A 350 9.65 -5.95 -21.56
CA THR A 350 10.01 -6.07 -22.97
C THR A 350 11.51 -5.94 -23.13
N LEU A 351 12.14 -6.80 -23.94
CA LEU A 351 13.58 -6.79 -24.20
C LEU A 351 13.90 -6.12 -25.54
N SER A 352 15.14 -5.68 -25.71
CA SER A 352 15.61 -5.05 -26.97
C SER A 352 15.56 -6.01 -28.17
N THR A 353 15.63 -7.31 -27.90
CA THR A 353 15.44 -8.39 -28.88
C THR A 353 13.99 -8.54 -29.34
N GLY A 354 13.03 -7.86 -28.70
CA GLY A 354 11.59 -8.05 -28.89
C GLY A 354 11.02 -9.29 -28.20
N GLU A 355 11.81 -9.96 -27.37
CA GLU A 355 11.30 -10.97 -26.43
C GLU A 355 10.48 -10.28 -25.32
N VAL A 356 9.51 -10.99 -24.75
CA VAL A 356 8.70 -10.52 -23.61
C VAL A 356 8.90 -11.47 -22.44
N LEU A 357 9.34 -10.94 -21.29
CA LEU A 357 9.23 -11.64 -20.01
C LEU A 357 7.84 -11.43 -19.44
N TRP A 358 7.14 -12.52 -19.18
CA TRP A 358 5.76 -12.55 -18.75
C TRP A 358 5.61 -13.31 -17.42
N TRP A 359 4.93 -12.70 -16.45
CA TRP A 359 4.58 -13.33 -15.20
C TRP A 359 3.14 -13.86 -15.28
N SER A 360 2.92 -15.11 -14.88
CA SER A 360 1.61 -15.75 -15.00
C SER A 360 1.36 -16.76 -13.88
N GLN A 361 0.10 -16.83 -13.44
CA GLN A 361 -0.42 -17.81 -12.49
C GLN A 361 -1.02 -19.06 -13.17
N ARG A 362 -0.76 -19.29 -14.47
CA ARG A 362 -1.38 -20.41 -15.25
C ARG A 362 -1.21 -21.81 -14.66
N THR A 363 -0.25 -22.02 -13.75
CA THR A 363 -0.02 -23.29 -13.05
C THR A 363 -0.67 -23.33 -11.66
N GLY A 364 -1.39 -22.29 -11.25
CA GLY A 364 -1.81 -22.03 -9.88
C GLY A 364 -0.77 -21.26 -9.04
N TRP A 365 0.43 -21.05 -9.57
CA TRP A 365 1.52 -20.31 -8.93
C TRP A 365 2.13 -19.27 -9.88
N GLY A 366 2.56 -18.14 -9.34
CA GLY A 366 3.14 -17.04 -10.11
C GLY A 366 4.56 -17.35 -10.59
N HIS A 367 4.73 -17.58 -11.89
CA HIS A 367 6.03 -17.92 -12.51
C HIS A 367 6.34 -17.09 -13.74
N LEU A 368 7.61 -17.15 -14.16
CA LEU A 368 8.14 -16.40 -15.29
C LEU A 368 8.21 -17.26 -16.54
N TYR A 369 7.77 -16.66 -17.64
CA TYR A 369 7.76 -17.22 -18.99
C TYR A 369 8.37 -16.21 -19.94
N ARG A 370 9.16 -16.67 -20.89
CA ARG A 370 9.69 -15.82 -21.98
C ARG A 370 8.94 -16.13 -23.26
N TYR A 371 8.37 -15.10 -23.88
CA TYR A 371 7.76 -15.16 -25.20
C TYR A 371 8.76 -14.62 -26.24
N ASP A 372 9.06 -15.43 -27.24
CA ASP A 372 9.82 -15.02 -28.42
C ASP A 372 8.91 -14.28 -29.42
N ARG A 373 9.51 -13.56 -30.39
CA ARG A 373 8.75 -12.83 -31.42
C ARG A 373 7.85 -13.72 -32.29
N ASP A 374 8.19 -15.00 -32.42
CA ASP A 374 7.39 -15.97 -33.17
C ASP A 374 6.26 -16.60 -32.32
N GLY A 375 6.13 -16.18 -31.06
CA GLY A 375 5.16 -16.70 -30.10
C GLY A 375 5.63 -17.93 -29.33
N THR A 376 6.85 -18.42 -29.54
CA THR A 376 7.41 -19.53 -28.76
C THR A 376 7.52 -19.14 -27.30
N VAL A 377 7.07 -20.03 -26.40
CA VAL A 377 7.07 -19.79 -24.95
C VAL A 377 8.06 -20.71 -24.26
N THR A 378 9.00 -20.12 -23.52
CA THR A 378 9.95 -20.83 -22.66
C THR A 378 9.59 -20.60 -21.20
N THR A 379 9.33 -21.66 -20.45
CA THR A 379 9.14 -21.60 -18.99
C THR A 379 10.50 -21.39 -18.31
N LEU A 380 10.64 -20.31 -17.53
CA LEU A 380 11.88 -20.00 -16.82
C LEU A 380 11.84 -20.47 -15.37
N THR A 381 10.68 -20.40 -14.72
CA THR A 381 10.50 -20.85 -13.33
C THR A 381 9.28 -21.75 -13.19
N SER A 382 9.30 -22.67 -12.21
CA SER A 382 8.19 -23.57 -11.91
C SER A 382 8.33 -24.18 -10.50
N GLY A 383 7.21 -24.63 -9.92
CA GLY A 383 7.14 -25.36 -8.65
C GLY A 383 5.99 -24.90 -7.76
N ASP A 384 5.93 -25.40 -6.53
CA ASP A 384 4.91 -25.00 -5.54
C ASP A 384 5.37 -23.79 -4.70
N TRP A 385 5.80 -22.74 -5.39
CA TRP A 385 6.33 -21.49 -4.84
C TRP A 385 6.09 -20.37 -5.86
N MET A 386 6.30 -19.10 -5.50
CA MET A 386 6.06 -18.01 -6.47
C MET A 386 7.20 -17.00 -6.59
N VAL A 387 7.35 -16.48 -7.81
CA VAL A 387 8.09 -15.27 -8.10
C VAL A 387 7.30 -14.07 -7.60
N ARG A 388 7.92 -13.25 -6.75
CA ARG A 388 7.34 -12.07 -6.11
C ARG A 388 7.53 -10.82 -6.96
N HIS A 389 8.77 -10.49 -7.29
CA HIS A 389 9.08 -9.26 -8.02
C HIS A 389 10.24 -9.47 -8.99
N VAL A 390 10.09 -9.04 -10.25
CA VAL A 390 11.18 -8.99 -11.21
C VAL A 390 12.02 -7.75 -10.92
N VAL A 391 13.18 -7.96 -10.32
CA VAL A 391 14.12 -6.89 -9.93
C VAL A 391 14.72 -6.29 -11.20
N THR A 392 15.48 -7.07 -11.96
CA THR A 392 16.11 -6.57 -13.19
C THR A 392 16.30 -7.67 -14.22
N ILE A 393 16.46 -7.26 -15.48
CA ILE A 393 16.85 -8.14 -16.59
C ILE A 393 18.15 -7.63 -17.15
N ASP A 394 19.09 -8.55 -17.24
CA ASP A 394 20.39 -8.34 -17.81
C ASP A 394 20.43 -9.09 -19.15
N GLU A 395 20.10 -8.35 -20.21
CA GLU A 395 19.96 -8.90 -21.56
C GLU A 395 21.28 -9.46 -22.10
N ASP A 396 22.41 -8.83 -21.76
CA ASP A 396 23.73 -9.23 -22.27
C ASP A 396 24.17 -10.59 -21.73
N ALA A 397 23.96 -10.86 -20.43
CA ALA A 397 24.22 -12.19 -19.86
C ALA A 397 22.98 -13.09 -19.86
N ARG A 398 21.89 -12.66 -20.51
CA ARG A 398 20.62 -13.38 -20.60
C ARG A 398 20.15 -13.89 -19.24
N ARG A 399 20.09 -13.01 -18.24
CA ARG A 399 19.77 -13.37 -16.85
C ARG A 399 18.66 -12.48 -16.29
N VAL A 400 17.70 -13.10 -15.60
CA VAL A 400 16.67 -12.41 -14.83
C VAL A 400 17.02 -12.51 -13.35
N VAL A 401 17.00 -11.39 -12.64
CA VAL A 401 17.09 -11.32 -11.18
C VAL A 401 15.71 -11.00 -10.63
N PHE A 402 15.26 -11.76 -9.64
CA PHE A 402 13.90 -11.66 -9.09
C PHE A 402 13.86 -12.09 -7.63
N THR A 403 12.85 -11.64 -6.88
CA THR A 403 12.57 -12.20 -5.55
C THR A 403 11.56 -13.35 -5.64
N ALA A 404 11.68 -14.34 -4.76
CA ALA A 404 10.78 -15.50 -4.70
C ALA A 404 10.47 -15.89 -3.25
N GLY A 405 9.27 -16.41 -3.00
CA GLY A 405 8.84 -16.90 -1.68
C GLY A 405 8.28 -18.31 -1.73
N GLY A 406 8.51 -19.08 -0.66
CA GLY A 406 8.02 -20.46 -0.50
C GLY A 406 8.84 -21.55 -1.20
N GLN A 407 10.08 -21.25 -1.64
CA GLN A 407 10.94 -22.26 -2.27
C GLN A 407 11.44 -23.32 -1.27
N ASP A 408 11.65 -22.92 -0.01
CA ASP A 408 11.86 -23.85 1.10
C ASP A 408 10.50 -24.14 1.77
N PRO A 409 10.01 -25.40 1.72
CA PRO A 409 8.71 -25.75 2.29
C PRO A 409 8.65 -25.63 3.82
N GLU A 410 9.81 -25.60 4.51
CA GLU A 410 9.87 -25.45 5.96
C GLU A 410 9.94 -23.98 6.39
N ALA A 411 10.17 -23.06 5.45
CA ALA A 411 10.25 -21.63 5.72
C ALA A 411 8.87 -20.96 5.71
N ASP A 412 8.79 -19.76 6.26
CA ASP A 412 7.61 -18.91 6.10
C ASP A 412 7.50 -18.47 4.62
N PRO A 413 6.44 -18.86 3.88
CA PRO A 413 6.33 -18.66 2.44
C PRO A 413 6.13 -17.19 2.06
N TYR A 414 5.82 -16.33 3.03
CA TYR A 414 5.69 -14.90 2.84
C TYR A 414 7.05 -14.21 2.76
N LEU A 415 8.10 -14.80 3.34
CA LEU A 415 9.46 -14.27 3.23
C LEU A 415 10.00 -14.49 1.81
N GLN A 416 10.55 -13.43 1.24
CA GLN A 416 11.10 -13.42 -0.11
C GLN A 416 12.63 -13.35 -0.10
N GLN A 417 13.25 -14.27 -0.83
CA GLN A 417 14.70 -14.30 -1.06
C GLN A 417 15.03 -13.82 -2.48
N LEU A 418 16.26 -13.38 -2.69
CA LEU A 418 16.73 -12.95 -4.00
C LEU A 418 17.27 -14.15 -4.79
N CYS A 419 16.83 -14.27 -6.04
CA CYS A 419 17.19 -15.36 -6.94
C CYS A 419 17.55 -14.84 -8.33
N SER A 420 18.13 -15.73 -9.13
CA SER A 420 18.28 -15.49 -10.56
C SER A 420 18.03 -16.75 -11.40
N VAL A 421 17.73 -16.55 -12.68
CA VAL A 421 17.58 -17.61 -13.68
C VAL A 421 18.02 -17.10 -15.05
N SER A 422 18.47 -17.99 -15.93
CA SER A 422 18.72 -17.63 -17.33
C SER A 422 17.41 -17.41 -18.09
N LEU A 423 17.40 -16.44 -19.01
CA LEU A 423 16.34 -16.24 -20.00
C LEU A 423 16.21 -17.41 -20.98
N ASP A 424 17.23 -18.27 -21.07
CA ASP A 424 17.21 -19.47 -21.91
C ASP A 424 16.70 -20.72 -21.14
N GLY A 425 16.25 -20.52 -19.90
CA GLY A 425 15.84 -21.57 -18.98
C GLY A 425 17.03 -22.21 -18.24
N GLY A 426 16.73 -23.08 -17.27
CA GLY A 426 17.73 -23.74 -16.43
C GLY A 426 17.35 -23.71 -14.95
N PRO A 427 18.30 -24.06 -14.05
CA PRO A 427 18.05 -24.03 -12.62
C PRO A 427 17.91 -22.58 -12.12
N VAL A 428 17.05 -22.40 -11.12
CA VAL A 428 17.01 -21.17 -10.33
C VAL A 428 18.17 -21.18 -9.34
N GLU A 429 18.93 -20.09 -9.31
CA GLU A 429 20.05 -19.89 -8.39
C GLU A 429 19.66 -18.92 -7.28
N ALA A 430 19.84 -19.31 -6.02
CA ALA A 430 19.66 -18.42 -4.89
C ALA A 430 20.85 -17.45 -4.79
N ILE A 431 20.57 -16.15 -4.73
CA ILE A 431 21.54 -15.10 -4.43
C ILE A 431 21.60 -14.85 -2.92
N THR A 432 20.46 -14.90 -2.24
CA THR A 432 20.37 -14.87 -0.78
C THR A 432 19.63 -16.12 -0.26
N SER A 433 19.97 -16.53 0.96
CA SER A 433 19.41 -17.74 1.63
C SER A 433 19.59 -17.66 3.15
N ASP A 434 19.44 -16.46 3.72
CA ASP A 434 19.69 -16.16 5.14
C ASP A 434 18.42 -16.23 6.01
N GLY A 435 17.26 -16.53 5.42
CA GLY A 435 15.98 -16.61 6.13
C GLY A 435 15.39 -15.24 6.51
N LEU A 436 15.85 -14.18 5.85
CA LEU A 436 15.29 -12.83 5.95
C LEU A 436 14.42 -12.51 4.72
N ASP A 437 13.61 -11.46 4.83
CA ASP A 437 12.84 -10.92 3.72
C ASP A 437 13.62 -9.79 3.03
N HIS A 438 13.72 -9.85 1.69
CA HIS A 438 14.49 -8.92 0.89
C HIS A 438 13.61 -7.98 0.04
N SER A 439 13.88 -6.67 0.10
CA SER A 439 13.36 -5.65 -0.83
C SER A 439 14.50 -5.12 -1.67
N VAL A 440 14.42 -5.32 -2.99
CA VAL A 440 15.55 -5.02 -3.86
C VAL A 440 15.18 -3.98 -4.91
N THR A 441 15.93 -2.87 -4.93
CA THR A 441 15.76 -1.78 -5.90
C THR A 441 17.00 -1.70 -6.81
N PRO A 442 16.88 -2.01 -8.11
CA PRO A 442 18.01 -2.01 -9.03
C PRO A 442 18.39 -0.62 -9.52
N SER A 443 19.66 -0.45 -9.89
CA SER A 443 20.08 0.65 -10.75
C SER A 443 19.49 0.49 -12.15
N GLN A 444 19.43 1.58 -12.92
CA GLN A 444 18.88 1.57 -14.27
C GLN A 444 19.58 0.55 -15.19
N SER A 445 20.88 0.32 -14.98
CA SER A 445 21.66 -0.66 -15.75
C SER A 445 21.54 -2.09 -15.23
N GLY A 446 21.02 -2.28 -14.01
CA GLY A 446 21.01 -3.57 -13.32
C GLY A 446 22.40 -4.05 -12.85
N ARG A 447 23.45 -3.23 -12.96
CA ARG A 447 24.80 -3.60 -12.47
C ARG A 447 24.89 -3.61 -10.96
N TYR A 448 24.06 -2.83 -10.30
CA TYR A 448 23.97 -2.75 -8.85
C TYR A 448 22.51 -2.77 -8.41
N PHE A 449 22.28 -3.16 -7.16
CA PHE A 449 20.98 -3.03 -6.52
C PHE A 449 21.14 -2.79 -5.03
N VAL A 450 20.26 -1.96 -4.49
CA VAL A 450 20.10 -1.77 -3.05
C VAL A 450 19.19 -2.87 -2.54
N ASP A 451 19.68 -3.65 -1.58
CA ASP A 451 18.96 -4.72 -0.90
C ASP A 451 18.69 -4.31 0.55
N LEU A 452 17.42 -4.04 0.84
CA LEU A 452 16.91 -3.90 2.20
C LEU A 452 16.50 -5.28 2.69
N THR A 453 17.12 -5.76 3.75
CA THR A 453 16.81 -7.04 4.38
C THR A 453 16.30 -6.88 5.81
N SER A 454 15.25 -7.59 6.19
CA SER A 454 14.64 -7.53 7.52
C SER A 454 13.78 -8.77 7.78
N ARG A 455 13.36 -8.98 9.03
CA ARG A 455 12.30 -9.91 9.43
C ARG A 455 11.48 -9.26 10.54
N TRP A 456 10.26 -9.69 10.81
CA TRP A 456 9.40 -9.12 11.86
C TRP A 456 10.08 -8.94 13.24
N ASP A 457 11.12 -9.73 13.54
CA ASP A 457 11.94 -9.72 14.75
C ASP A 457 13.41 -9.26 14.52
N VAL A 458 13.80 -8.89 13.29
CA VAL A 458 15.16 -8.47 12.92
C VAL A 458 15.12 -7.06 12.29
N PRO A 459 15.65 -6.04 12.98
CA PRO A 459 15.78 -4.68 12.42
C PRO A 459 16.46 -4.67 11.06
N ALA A 460 16.08 -3.71 10.21
CA ALA A 460 16.52 -3.69 8.82
C ALA A 460 18.03 -3.42 8.69
N VAL A 461 18.65 -4.07 7.70
CA VAL A 461 19.98 -3.76 7.19
C VAL A 461 19.84 -3.47 5.70
N VAL A 462 20.49 -2.39 5.25
CA VAL A 462 20.48 -1.99 3.85
C VAL A 462 21.88 -2.13 3.30
N VAL A 463 22.05 -2.94 2.26
CA VAL A 463 23.34 -3.18 1.60
C VAL A 463 23.27 -2.82 0.12
N LEU A 464 24.39 -2.35 -0.42
CA LEU A 464 24.59 -2.27 -1.85
C LEU A 464 25.18 -3.60 -2.33
N ARG A 465 24.57 -4.18 -3.36
CA ARG A 465 25.08 -5.40 -4.02
C ARG A 465 25.45 -5.13 -5.46
N ASP A 466 26.43 -5.89 -5.94
CA ASP A 466 26.80 -5.93 -7.35
C ASP A 466 25.90 -6.90 -8.14
N ARG A 467 26.15 -6.96 -9.45
CA ARG A 467 25.45 -7.85 -10.38
C ARG A 467 25.57 -9.32 -10.00
N ALA A 468 26.65 -9.77 -9.35
CA ALA A 468 26.77 -11.15 -8.88
C ALA A 468 25.97 -11.40 -7.59
N GLY A 469 25.46 -10.33 -6.94
CA GLY A 469 24.77 -10.39 -5.66
C GLY A 469 25.70 -10.27 -4.46
N ALA A 470 27.00 -10.05 -4.69
CA ALA A 470 27.97 -9.84 -3.63
C ALA A 470 27.74 -8.47 -2.98
N VAL A 471 27.87 -8.40 -1.65
CA VAL A 471 27.78 -7.14 -0.92
C VAL A 471 29.02 -6.30 -1.25
N VAL A 472 28.79 -5.11 -1.78
CA VAL A 472 29.80 -4.10 -2.05
C VAL A 472 30.06 -3.29 -0.78
N THR A 473 28.99 -2.79 -0.15
CA THR A 473 29.07 -2.01 1.09
C THR A 473 27.76 -2.05 1.87
N GLU A 474 27.82 -1.86 3.19
CA GLU A 474 26.65 -1.60 4.04
C GLU A 474 26.31 -0.11 3.95
N LEU A 475 25.05 0.20 3.65
CA LEU A 475 24.58 1.57 3.53
C LEU A 475 24.05 2.07 4.87
N GLU A 476 23.11 1.34 5.46
CA GLU A 476 22.47 1.69 6.73
C GLU A 476 22.09 0.45 7.54
N ARG A 477 21.98 0.63 8.85
CA ARG A 477 21.50 -0.39 9.80
C ARG A 477 20.58 0.25 10.81
N SER A 478 19.38 -0.27 10.93
CA SER A 478 18.40 0.26 11.88
C SER A 478 18.80 -0.04 13.32
N ASP A 479 18.72 0.97 14.18
CA ASP A 479 18.80 0.81 15.64
C ASP A 479 17.40 0.97 16.24
N ALA A 480 16.93 -0.09 16.91
CA ALA A 480 15.63 -0.16 17.55
C ALA A 480 15.73 -0.19 19.09
N THR A 481 16.88 0.18 19.67
CA THR A 481 17.11 0.17 21.13
C THR A 481 16.03 0.94 21.87
N ALA A 482 15.69 2.16 21.43
CA ALA A 482 14.65 2.97 22.06
C ALA A 482 13.25 2.35 21.96
N LEU A 483 12.96 1.62 20.87
CA LEU A 483 11.70 0.88 20.72
C LEU A 483 11.60 -0.27 21.72
N TYR A 484 12.69 -1.04 21.91
CA TYR A 484 12.74 -2.09 22.93
C TYR A 484 12.64 -1.53 24.36
N GLU A 485 13.29 -0.41 24.64
CA GLU A 485 13.19 0.30 25.93
C GLU A 485 11.77 0.83 26.21
N ALA A 486 11.02 1.17 25.17
CA ALA A 486 9.60 1.51 25.25
C ALA A 486 8.69 0.29 25.52
N GLY A 487 9.27 -0.92 25.61
CA GLY A 487 8.58 -2.16 25.98
C GLY A 487 8.09 -2.99 24.80
N TRP A 488 8.33 -2.56 23.56
CA TRP A 488 7.93 -3.33 22.38
C TRP A 488 8.67 -4.67 22.32
N THR A 489 7.94 -5.71 21.91
CA THR A 489 8.50 -7.02 21.62
C THR A 489 7.98 -7.49 20.27
N ALA A 490 8.80 -8.24 19.54
CA ALA A 490 8.38 -8.80 18.27
C ALA A 490 7.19 -9.76 18.46
N PRO A 491 6.21 -9.74 17.55
CA PRO A 491 5.10 -10.69 17.63
C PRO A 491 5.61 -12.12 17.43
N GLU A 492 4.98 -13.05 18.13
CA GLU A 492 5.21 -14.46 17.92
C GLU A 492 4.57 -14.90 16.60
N ARG A 493 5.36 -15.50 15.70
CA ARG A 493 4.83 -16.17 14.50
C ARG A 493 4.41 -17.60 14.84
N ALA A 494 3.26 -18.01 14.31
CA ALA A 494 2.74 -19.36 14.48
C ALA A 494 2.07 -19.84 13.19
N VAL A 495 2.01 -21.16 13.03
CA VAL A 495 1.26 -21.83 11.97
C VAL A 495 0.24 -22.75 12.61
N VAL A 496 -0.99 -22.67 12.15
CA VAL A 496 -2.12 -23.51 12.57
C VAL A 496 -2.90 -23.96 11.35
N LYS A 497 -3.87 -24.86 11.52
CA LYS A 497 -4.72 -25.30 10.41
C LYS A 497 -5.92 -24.38 10.22
N ALA A 498 -6.30 -24.15 8.97
CA ALA A 498 -7.56 -23.53 8.60
C ALA A 498 -8.76 -24.37 9.10
N ALA A 499 -9.98 -23.88 8.90
CA ALA A 499 -11.19 -24.59 9.32
C ALA A 499 -11.41 -25.94 8.60
N ASP A 500 -10.70 -26.20 7.49
CA ASP A 500 -10.69 -27.51 6.83
C ASP A 500 -9.85 -28.58 7.57
N GLY A 501 -9.01 -28.18 8.53
CA GLY A 501 -8.09 -29.08 9.23
C GLY A 501 -6.87 -29.51 8.43
N GLU A 502 -6.68 -28.99 7.20
CA GLU A 502 -5.65 -29.42 6.26
C GLU A 502 -4.70 -28.27 5.88
N THR A 503 -5.25 -27.10 5.54
CA THR A 503 -4.50 -25.96 4.99
C THR A 503 -3.75 -25.21 6.09
N ASP A 504 -2.46 -24.95 5.89
CA ASP A 504 -1.68 -24.11 6.81
C ASP A 504 -2.00 -22.62 6.64
N VAL A 505 -2.37 -21.98 7.76
CA VAL A 505 -2.56 -20.53 7.88
C VAL A 505 -1.54 -19.95 8.84
N TYR A 506 -0.96 -18.83 8.44
CA TYR A 506 0.09 -18.17 9.19
C TYR A 506 -0.51 -17.09 10.07
N CYS A 507 -0.01 -17.00 11.30
CA CYS A 507 -0.52 -16.11 12.32
C CYS A 507 0.60 -15.29 12.96
N ALA A 508 0.22 -14.14 13.50
CA ALA A 508 1.03 -13.39 14.44
C ALA A 508 0.25 -13.16 15.74
N VAL A 509 0.94 -13.32 16.87
CA VAL A 509 0.39 -13.10 18.21
C VAL A 509 1.21 -12.02 18.92
N TYR A 510 0.57 -10.89 19.14
CA TYR A 510 1.10 -9.78 19.92
C TYR A 510 0.68 -9.95 21.37
N ARG A 511 1.66 -9.83 22.28
CA ARG A 511 1.44 -9.93 23.72
C ARG A 511 1.42 -8.55 24.34
N PRO A 512 0.70 -8.36 25.46
CA PRO A 512 0.82 -7.15 26.27
C PRO A 512 2.27 -6.76 26.57
N LEU A 513 2.58 -5.47 26.64
CA LEU A 513 3.96 -5.03 26.91
C LEU A 513 4.42 -5.43 28.33
N ASP A 514 3.49 -5.53 29.27
CA ASP A 514 3.69 -6.00 30.65
C ASP A 514 3.32 -7.49 30.82
N PHE A 515 3.50 -8.30 29.76
CA PHE A 515 3.06 -9.69 29.72
C PHE A 515 3.59 -10.55 30.88
N ASP A 516 2.64 -11.18 31.56
CA ASP A 516 2.83 -12.20 32.59
C ASP A 516 2.08 -13.48 32.16
N PRO A 517 2.78 -14.60 31.94
CA PRO A 517 2.16 -15.87 31.54
C PRO A 517 1.28 -16.51 32.63
N GLY A 518 1.31 -16.01 33.87
CA GLY A 518 0.42 -16.43 34.96
C GLY A 518 -0.94 -15.72 34.97
N LYS A 519 -1.17 -14.75 34.07
CA LYS A 519 -2.44 -14.03 33.91
C LYS A 519 -3.19 -14.48 32.66
N THR A 520 -4.46 -14.09 32.57
CA THR A 520 -5.33 -14.30 31.40
C THR A 520 -5.75 -12.97 30.80
N TYR A 521 -5.68 -12.84 29.48
CA TYR A 521 -5.90 -11.59 28.77
C TYR A 521 -7.05 -11.73 27.77
N PRO A 522 -7.91 -10.70 27.64
CA PRO A 522 -8.87 -10.64 26.53
C PRO A 522 -8.14 -10.66 25.19
N VAL A 523 -8.73 -11.32 24.21
CA VAL A 523 -8.15 -11.52 22.87
C VAL A 523 -8.82 -10.58 21.87
N LEU A 524 -8.04 -9.91 21.04
CA LEU A 524 -8.51 -9.16 19.89
C LEU A 524 -8.04 -9.81 18.59
N ASP A 525 -8.97 -10.01 17.69
CA ASP A 525 -8.73 -10.45 16.32
C ASP A 525 -8.64 -9.22 15.40
N CYS A 526 -7.45 -9.00 14.85
CA CYS A 526 -7.17 -7.96 13.87
C CYS A 526 -7.37 -8.55 12.46
N VAL A 527 -8.52 -8.27 11.86
CA VAL A 527 -8.95 -8.94 10.63
C VAL A 527 -8.95 -8.01 9.42
N TYR A 528 -8.51 -8.55 8.28
CA TYR A 528 -8.72 -7.94 6.96
C TYR A 528 -8.73 -9.05 5.88
N PRO A 529 -9.88 -9.32 5.24
CA PRO A 529 -10.05 -10.46 4.32
C PRO A 529 -9.92 -10.07 2.84
N GLY A 530 -9.37 -8.89 2.53
CA GLY A 530 -9.26 -8.42 1.15
C GLY A 530 -8.34 -9.32 0.32
N PRO A 531 -8.81 -9.89 -0.80
CA PRO A 531 -8.01 -10.85 -1.58
C PRO A 531 -6.73 -10.27 -2.20
N GLN A 532 -6.56 -8.96 -2.18
CA GLN A 532 -5.38 -8.24 -2.67
C GLN A 532 -4.21 -8.16 -1.67
N ILE A 533 -4.39 -8.62 -0.42
CA ILE A 533 -3.39 -8.40 0.64
C ILE A 533 -3.30 -9.59 1.61
N SER A 534 -2.13 -9.71 2.26
CA SER A 534 -1.93 -10.51 3.48
C SER A 534 -1.54 -9.59 4.63
N CYS A 535 -1.84 -9.97 5.85
CA CYS A 535 -1.80 -9.10 7.02
C CYS A 535 -0.72 -9.47 8.01
N ALA A 536 -0.36 -10.74 8.17
CA ALA A 536 0.58 -11.10 9.20
C ALA A 536 1.98 -10.50 8.87
N PRO A 537 2.67 -9.87 9.84
CA PRO A 537 3.88 -9.09 9.58
C PRO A 537 5.02 -9.95 9.02
N MET A 538 5.67 -9.45 7.97
CA MET A 538 6.85 -10.08 7.35
C MET A 538 8.16 -9.41 7.79
N ARG A 539 8.14 -8.09 7.97
CA ARG A 539 9.31 -7.25 8.25
C ARG A 539 9.20 -6.52 9.57
N PHE A 540 10.32 -6.04 10.09
CA PHE A 540 10.39 -5.25 11.31
C PHE A 540 9.53 -3.98 11.18
N PRO A 541 8.91 -3.46 12.26
CA PRO A 541 8.06 -2.27 12.19
C PRO A 541 8.71 -1.13 11.42
N THR A 542 7.90 -0.40 10.65
CA THR A 542 8.30 0.79 9.85
C THR A 542 9.27 0.52 8.69
N THR A 543 9.65 -0.75 8.47
CA THR A 543 10.44 -1.16 7.31
C THR A 543 9.55 -1.19 6.07
N GLN A 544 10.01 -0.57 4.97
CA GLN A 544 9.34 -0.61 3.67
C GLN A 544 9.19 -2.05 3.19
N GLY A 545 8.23 -2.33 2.30
CA GLY A 545 8.06 -3.65 1.68
C GLY A 545 6.74 -3.89 0.99
N PRO A 546 6.42 -5.17 0.67
CA PRO A 546 5.13 -5.50 0.07
C PRO A 546 4.01 -4.97 0.94
N PHE A 547 2.96 -4.48 0.28
CA PHE A 547 1.84 -3.87 0.99
C PHE A 547 1.13 -4.96 1.79
N THR A 548 1.17 -4.87 3.12
CA THR A 548 0.53 -5.84 4.03
C THR A 548 -0.41 -5.14 5.00
N GLY A 549 -1.50 -5.81 5.38
CA GLY A 549 -2.65 -5.19 6.05
C GLY A 549 -2.43 -4.81 7.52
N SER A 550 -1.48 -5.44 8.23
CA SER A 550 -1.05 -4.95 9.57
C SER A 550 -0.13 -3.73 9.48
N VAL A 551 0.57 -3.56 8.35
CA VAL A 551 1.47 -2.44 8.06
C VAL A 551 0.71 -1.25 7.44
N ALA A 552 -0.43 -1.51 6.79
CA ALA A 552 -1.36 -0.46 6.38
C ALA A 552 -1.89 0.22 7.65
N GLY A 553 -1.49 1.47 7.87
CA GLY A 553 -1.53 2.21 9.15
C GLY A 553 -2.91 2.51 9.73
N PHE A 554 -3.83 1.54 9.73
CA PHE A 554 -5.22 1.64 10.14
C PHE A 554 -5.56 0.69 11.29
N ASN A 555 -4.81 -0.41 11.48
CA ASN A 555 -5.16 -1.48 12.43
C ASN A 555 -4.35 -1.52 13.73
N HIS A 556 -3.06 -1.16 13.72
CA HIS A 556 -2.18 -0.99 14.90
C HIS A 556 -2.33 -2.05 16.02
N PRO A 557 -2.01 -3.34 15.77
CA PRO A 557 -2.06 -4.38 16.79
C PRO A 557 -1.17 -4.07 18.02
N GLU A 558 -0.06 -3.35 17.83
CA GLU A 558 0.85 -2.93 18.90
C GLU A 558 0.16 -1.99 19.90
N CYS A 559 -0.72 -1.09 19.45
CA CYS A 559 -1.48 -0.21 20.34
C CYS A 559 -2.42 -1.00 21.25
N PHE A 560 -3.13 -2.00 20.72
CA PHE A 560 -4.01 -2.84 21.51
C PHE A 560 -3.23 -3.78 22.44
N ALA A 561 -2.07 -4.27 22.02
CA ALA A 561 -1.16 -4.97 22.90
C ALA A 561 -0.75 -4.10 24.09
N ALA A 562 -0.34 -2.85 23.85
CA ALA A 562 -0.01 -1.89 24.91
C ALA A 562 -1.18 -1.55 25.86
N LEU A 563 -2.43 -1.62 25.38
CA LEU A 563 -3.62 -1.48 26.23
C LEU A 563 -3.86 -2.69 27.15
N GLY A 564 -3.19 -3.82 26.91
CA GLY A 564 -3.30 -5.03 27.72
C GLY A 564 -4.13 -6.15 27.08
N PHE A 565 -4.34 -6.10 25.76
CA PHE A 565 -4.96 -7.19 25.01
C PHE A 565 -3.90 -8.13 24.44
N VAL A 566 -4.25 -9.40 24.26
CA VAL A 566 -3.56 -10.24 23.28
C VAL A 566 -4.16 -9.93 21.92
N VAL A 567 -3.33 -9.68 20.91
CA VAL A 567 -3.83 -9.41 19.55
C VAL A 567 -3.36 -10.49 18.61
N THR A 568 -4.29 -11.04 17.83
CA THR A 568 -4.03 -12.04 16.80
C THR A 568 -4.24 -11.45 15.42
N VAL A 569 -3.38 -11.82 14.49
CA VAL A 569 -3.52 -11.55 13.04
C VAL A 569 -3.43 -12.90 12.35
N VAL A 570 -4.38 -13.20 11.45
CA VAL A 570 -4.45 -14.49 10.74
C VAL A 570 -4.54 -14.23 9.24
N ASP A 571 -3.65 -14.85 8.46
CA ASP A 571 -3.74 -14.87 7.00
C ASP A 571 -4.59 -16.08 6.57
N ALA A 572 -5.92 -15.91 6.68
CA ALA A 572 -6.91 -16.93 6.32
C ALA A 572 -6.96 -17.20 4.81
N ARG A 573 -7.56 -18.33 4.42
CA ARG A 573 -7.77 -18.65 3.00
C ARG A 573 -8.56 -17.53 2.33
N GLY A 574 -8.10 -17.13 1.15
CA GLY A 574 -8.59 -15.97 0.41
C GLY A 574 -7.63 -14.79 0.40
N SER A 575 -6.62 -14.74 1.27
CA SER A 575 -5.62 -13.67 1.28
C SER A 575 -4.59 -13.79 0.13
N ALA A 576 -3.88 -12.70 -0.15
CA ALA A 576 -2.86 -12.65 -1.22
C ALA A 576 -1.55 -13.33 -0.82
N LEU A 577 -0.57 -13.28 -1.72
CA LEU A 577 0.79 -13.76 -1.52
C LEU A 577 0.93 -15.29 -1.35
N ARG A 578 -0.13 -16.07 -1.57
CA ARG A 578 -0.12 -17.55 -1.65
C ARG A 578 -0.57 -18.00 -3.04
N SER A 579 -0.68 -19.30 -3.26
CA SER A 579 -1.13 -19.85 -4.56
C SER A 579 -2.47 -19.25 -5.00
N GLN A 580 -2.72 -19.24 -6.30
CA GLN A 580 -3.99 -18.78 -6.86
C GLN A 580 -5.19 -19.54 -6.23
N PRO A 581 -5.18 -20.88 -6.06
CA PRO A 581 -6.27 -21.57 -5.36
C PRO A 581 -6.49 -21.10 -3.91
N PHE A 582 -5.43 -20.70 -3.20
CA PHE A 582 -5.55 -20.16 -1.85
C PHE A 582 -6.25 -18.79 -1.87
N GLN A 583 -5.89 -17.92 -2.81
CA GLN A 583 -6.47 -16.57 -2.97
C GLN A 583 -7.92 -16.62 -3.51
N ASP A 584 -8.16 -17.46 -4.53
CA ASP A 584 -9.46 -17.68 -5.16
C ASP A 584 -10.47 -18.40 -4.24
N PHE A 585 -10.04 -18.87 -3.07
CA PHE A 585 -10.93 -19.47 -2.08
C PHE A 585 -12.04 -18.48 -1.63
N SER A 586 -11.74 -17.17 -1.62
CA SER A 586 -12.70 -16.10 -1.37
C SER A 586 -13.83 -16.04 -2.40
N ARG A 587 -13.55 -16.42 -3.64
CA ARG A 587 -14.48 -16.52 -4.77
C ARG A 587 -15.28 -17.81 -4.75
N VAL A 588 -14.63 -18.95 -4.57
CA VAL A 588 -15.27 -20.26 -4.79
C VAL A 588 -16.17 -20.68 -3.64
N SER A 589 -15.84 -20.30 -2.41
CA SER A 589 -16.60 -20.73 -1.23
C SER A 589 -17.98 -20.07 -1.09
N GLY A 590 -18.21 -18.92 -1.76
CA GLY A 590 -19.48 -18.20 -1.76
C GLY A 590 -19.88 -17.56 -0.42
N ASN A 591 -19.20 -17.87 0.68
CA ASN A 591 -19.46 -17.40 2.04
C ASN A 591 -18.22 -16.68 2.61
N ALA A 592 -18.38 -15.99 3.74
CA ALA A 592 -17.26 -15.42 4.48
C ALA A 592 -16.47 -16.49 5.27
N VAL A 593 -15.88 -17.48 4.57
CA VAL A 593 -15.18 -18.61 5.21
C VAL A 593 -13.93 -18.19 5.99
N PHE A 594 -13.36 -17.01 5.69
CA PHE A 594 -12.29 -16.45 6.50
C PHE A 594 -12.69 -16.33 7.99
N VAL A 595 -13.97 -16.13 8.32
CA VAL A 595 -14.43 -16.08 9.72
C VAL A 595 -14.18 -17.43 10.39
N ASP A 596 -14.49 -18.53 9.72
CA ASP A 596 -14.33 -19.87 10.27
C ASP A 596 -12.83 -20.19 10.45
N ASP A 597 -11.98 -19.76 9.51
CA ASP A 597 -10.52 -19.89 9.60
C ASP A 597 -9.95 -19.10 10.79
N HIS A 598 -10.40 -17.85 11.01
CA HIS A 598 -9.98 -17.05 12.17
C HIS A 598 -10.43 -17.70 13.49
N VAL A 599 -11.68 -18.14 13.59
CA VAL A 599 -12.19 -18.84 14.79
C VAL A 599 -11.39 -20.11 15.07
N SER A 600 -11.12 -20.91 14.04
CA SER A 600 -10.31 -22.14 14.15
C SER A 600 -8.88 -21.84 14.61
N ALA A 601 -8.25 -20.85 13.99
CA ALA A 601 -6.89 -20.44 14.28
C ALA A 601 -6.75 -19.95 15.74
N ILE A 602 -7.62 -19.05 16.20
CA ILE A 602 -7.56 -18.51 17.56
C ILE A 602 -7.78 -19.63 18.62
N LYS A 603 -8.69 -20.57 18.35
CA LYS A 603 -8.89 -21.74 19.23
C LYS A 603 -7.65 -22.61 19.33
N GLN A 604 -7.03 -22.96 18.19
CA GLN A 604 -5.79 -23.74 18.17
C GLN A 604 -4.63 -23.01 18.85
N LEU A 605 -4.49 -21.70 18.63
CA LEU A 605 -3.46 -20.90 19.29
C LEU A 605 -3.61 -20.93 20.82
N ALA A 606 -4.84 -20.90 21.34
CA ALA A 606 -5.12 -20.94 22.77
C ALA A 606 -4.81 -22.30 23.43
N GLU A 607 -4.78 -23.41 22.68
CA GLU A 607 -4.44 -24.75 23.22
C GLU A 607 -3.05 -24.78 23.85
N SER A 608 -2.08 -24.07 23.27
CA SER A 608 -0.72 -23.94 23.82
C SER A 608 -0.47 -22.60 24.52
N ARG A 609 -1.48 -21.73 24.60
CA ARG A 609 -1.40 -20.36 25.16
C ARG A 609 -2.56 -20.14 26.14
N PRO A 610 -2.54 -20.78 27.33
CA PRO A 610 -3.67 -20.75 28.27
C PRO A 610 -3.97 -19.37 28.84
N TRP A 611 -3.10 -18.38 28.62
CA TRP A 611 -3.30 -16.98 28.93
C TRP A 611 -4.21 -16.25 27.93
N MET A 612 -4.59 -16.87 26.81
CA MET A 612 -5.62 -16.38 25.88
C MET A 612 -7.02 -16.68 26.42
N ASP A 613 -7.77 -15.65 26.80
CA ASP A 613 -9.12 -15.81 27.32
C ASP A 613 -10.16 -15.86 26.19
N LEU A 614 -10.59 -17.09 25.85
CA LEU A 614 -11.59 -17.32 24.80
C LEU A 614 -13.03 -16.95 25.20
N ASP A 615 -13.29 -16.61 26.47
CA ASP A 615 -14.59 -16.06 26.87
C ASP A 615 -14.68 -14.55 26.57
N ARG A 616 -13.53 -13.90 26.32
CA ARG A 616 -13.41 -12.46 26.00
C ARG A 616 -12.66 -12.24 24.69
N VAL A 617 -13.25 -12.70 23.58
CA VAL A 617 -12.75 -12.43 22.22
C VAL A 617 -13.49 -11.27 21.59
N GLY A 618 -12.76 -10.26 21.11
CA GLY A 618 -13.27 -9.19 20.26
C GLY A 618 -12.61 -9.19 18.88
N VAL A 619 -13.17 -8.42 17.95
CA VAL A 619 -12.68 -8.34 16.57
C VAL A 619 -12.76 -6.91 16.04
N TYR A 620 -11.75 -6.49 15.29
CA TYR A 620 -11.76 -5.18 14.66
C TYR A 620 -11.08 -5.18 13.30
N GLY A 621 -11.43 -4.19 12.48
CA GLY A 621 -10.77 -3.93 11.22
C GLY A 621 -11.24 -2.64 10.57
N TYR A 622 -10.57 -2.26 9.50
CA TYR A 622 -10.84 -1.07 8.68
C TYR A 622 -11.13 -1.46 7.23
N SER A 623 -12.04 -0.77 6.54
CA SER A 623 -12.37 -1.04 5.13
C SER A 623 -12.94 -2.46 4.96
N ALA A 624 -12.35 -3.33 4.12
CA ALA A 624 -12.71 -4.75 4.06
C ALA A 624 -12.61 -5.43 5.45
N GLY A 625 -11.71 -4.98 6.33
CA GLY A 625 -11.65 -5.40 7.73
C GLY A 625 -12.83 -4.92 8.59
N GLY A 626 -13.43 -3.77 8.27
CA GLY A 626 -14.67 -3.31 8.91
C GLY A 626 -15.88 -4.16 8.48
N TYR A 627 -15.94 -4.53 7.19
CA TYR A 627 -16.86 -5.56 6.73
C TYR A 627 -16.66 -6.87 7.51
N ALA A 628 -15.41 -7.28 7.69
CA ALA A 628 -15.06 -8.54 8.32
C ALA A 628 -15.36 -8.58 9.81
N SER A 629 -15.12 -7.51 10.56
CA SER A 629 -15.40 -7.48 11.99
C SER A 629 -16.90 -7.51 12.28
N ALA A 630 -17.71 -6.80 11.48
CA ALA A 630 -19.17 -6.97 11.53
C ALA A 630 -19.59 -8.37 11.09
N ARG A 631 -19.00 -8.91 10.02
CA ARG A 631 -19.32 -10.27 9.56
C ARG A 631 -19.01 -11.32 10.62
N ALA A 632 -17.88 -11.20 11.30
CA ALA A 632 -17.42 -12.12 12.33
C ALA A 632 -18.38 -12.18 13.53
N ILE A 633 -18.81 -11.04 14.07
CA ILE A 633 -19.76 -11.02 15.20
C ILE A 633 -21.18 -11.46 14.81
N LEU A 634 -21.56 -11.36 13.53
CA LEU A 634 -22.85 -11.84 13.04
C LEU A 634 -22.83 -13.33 12.67
N GLN A 635 -21.72 -13.84 12.11
CA GLN A 635 -21.59 -15.24 11.70
C GLN A 635 -21.18 -16.17 12.85
N ALA A 636 -20.33 -15.69 13.76
CA ALA A 636 -19.88 -16.45 14.93
C ALA A 636 -20.21 -15.70 16.24
N PRO A 637 -21.50 -15.40 16.51
CA PRO A 637 -21.93 -14.55 17.63
C PRO A 637 -21.64 -15.18 19.01
N GLU A 638 -21.50 -16.51 19.07
CA GLU A 638 -21.11 -17.21 20.30
C GLU A 638 -19.62 -17.06 20.61
N PHE A 639 -18.77 -16.78 19.61
CA PHE A 639 -17.33 -16.64 19.79
C PHE A 639 -16.96 -15.17 20.05
N TYR A 640 -17.35 -14.27 19.16
CA TYR A 640 -17.01 -12.85 19.26
C TYR A 640 -18.00 -12.08 20.13
N LYS A 641 -17.49 -11.40 21.17
CA LYS A 641 -18.30 -10.67 22.15
C LYS A 641 -18.44 -9.19 21.84
N VAL A 642 -17.39 -8.59 21.25
CA VAL A 642 -17.31 -7.17 20.93
C VAL A 642 -16.68 -6.99 19.55
N ALA A 643 -17.30 -6.20 18.69
CA ALA A 643 -16.77 -5.86 17.37
C ALA A 643 -16.72 -4.35 17.15
N VAL A 644 -15.64 -3.89 16.52
CA VAL A 644 -15.52 -2.53 16.01
C VAL A 644 -15.33 -2.59 14.49
N SER A 645 -16.36 -2.18 13.76
CA SER A 645 -16.34 -2.04 12.30
C SER A 645 -16.02 -0.60 11.92
N SER A 646 -14.93 -0.40 11.20
CA SER A 646 -14.53 0.93 10.71
C SER A 646 -14.56 0.96 9.18
N ALA A 647 -15.30 1.91 8.59
CA ALA A 647 -15.41 2.12 7.14
C ALA A 647 -15.76 0.84 6.34
N GLY A 648 -16.64 -0.02 6.89
CA GLY A 648 -16.98 -1.30 6.27
C GLY A 648 -17.87 -1.16 5.04
N ASN A 649 -17.56 -1.88 3.96
CA ASN A 649 -18.38 -1.85 2.73
C ASN A 649 -19.69 -2.68 2.84
N HIS A 650 -19.80 -3.60 3.82
CA HIS A 650 -20.99 -4.38 4.28
C HIS A 650 -21.86 -5.13 3.24
N ASP A 651 -21.80 -4.80 1.96
CA ASP A 651 -22.46 -5.42 0.81
C ASP A 651 -21.62 -5.12 -0.45
N ASN A 652 -20.92 -6.13 -0.96
CA ASN A 652 -19.97 -5.96 -2.07
C ASN A 652 -20.64 -5.60 -3.41
N ARG A 653 -21.98 -5.71 -3.53
CA ARG A 653 -22.74 -5.21 -4.71
C ARG A 653 -22.76 -3.70 -4.80
N LEU A 654 -22.45 -3.02 -3.70
CA LEU A 654 -22.47 -1.56 -3.58
C LEU A 654 -21.06 -0.96 -3.61
N ASN A 655 -20.05 -1.82 -3.73
CA ASN A 655 -18.67 -1.40 -3.88
C ASN A 655 -18.35 -1.15 -5.36
N HIS A 656 -17.17 -0.64 -5.68
CA HIS A 656 -16.77 -0.39 -7.07
C HIS A 656 -16.62 -1.70 -7.86
N SER A 657 -17.16 -1.70 -9.09
CA SER A 657 -17.20 -2.85 -10.02
C SER A 657 -15.85 -3.54 -10.17
N TRP A 658 -14.77 -2.76 -10.31
CA TRP A 658 -13.42 -3.31 -10.45
C TRP A 658 -13.05 -4.32 -9.36
N TRP A 659 -13.26 -4.03 -8.08
CA TRP A 659 -12.84 -4.94 -7.00
C TRP A 659 -13.81 -6.08 -6.79
N GLY A 660 -15.11 -5.78 -6.83
CA GLY A 660 -16.16 -6.80 -6.71
C GLY A 660 -16.05 -7.86 -7.80
N GLU A 661 -15.96 -7.44 -9.05
CA GLU A 661 -15.99 -8.34 -10.20
C GLU A 661 -14.65 -9.06 -10.41
N LYS A 662 -13.52 -8.39 -10.18
CA LYS A 662 -12.20 -9.02 -10.28
C LYS A 662 -12.03 -10.18 -9.30
N PHE A 663 -12.33 -9.95 -8.01
CA PHE A 663 -12.01 -10.94 -6.99
C PHE A 663 -13.14 -11.93 -6.70
N PHE A 664 -14.40 -11.59 -6.97
CA PHE A 664 -15.53 -12.50 -6.74
C PHE A 664 -16.18 -13.00 -8.02
N GLY A 665 -15.97 -12.35 -9.16
CA GLY A 665 -16.64 -12.65 -10.43
C GLY A 665 -17.82 -11.72 -10.71
N LEU A 666 -18.37 -11.83 -11.92
CA LEU A 666 -19.53 -11.04 -12.33
C LEU A 666 -20.78 -11.46 -11.53
N PRO A 667 -21.82 -10.61 -11.39
CA PRO A 667 -23.04 -10.96 -10.65
C PRO A 667 -23.77 -12.22 -11.13
N GLU A 668 -23.60 -12.61 -12.39
CA GLU A 668 -24.07 -13.88 -12.95
C GLU A 668 -23.26 -15.10 -12.51
N ASP A 669 -21.99 -14.92 -12.14
CA ASP A 669 -21.07 -15.98 -11.73
C ASP A 669 -21.04 -16.16 -10.20
N PHE A 670 -21.39 -15.12 -9.45
CA PHE A 670 -21.23 -15.07 -7.99
C PHE A 670 -22.45 -14.51 -7.25
N ASP A 671 -22.91 -15.24 -6.24
CA ASP A 671 -24.01 -14.83 -5.36
C ASP A 671 -23.53 -13.87 -4.26
N PHE A 672 -23.38 -12.59 -4.63
CA PHE A 672 -22.97 -11.54 -3.70
C PHE A 672 -23.88 -11.38 -2.47
N ALA A 673 -25.14 -11.84 -2.54
CA ALA A 673 -26.06 -11.72 -1.41
C ALA A 673 -25.61 -12.53 -0.19
N ARG A 674 -24.87 -13.63 -0.39
CA ARG A 674 -24.32 -14.47 0.71
C ARG A 674 -23.25 -13.77 1.53
N GLN A 675 -22.53 -12.84 0.92
CA GLN A 675 -21.52 -12.05 1.59
C GLN A 675 -22.11 -10.83 2.30
N ALA A 676 -23.28 -10.33 1.89
CA ALA A 676 -23.86 -9.13 2.49
C ALA A 676 -24.19 -9.32 3.99
N ASN A 677 -23.62 -8.47 4.85
CA ASN A 677 -23.84 -8.50 6.30
C ASN A 677 -25.29 -8.19 6.69
N VAL A 678 -26.00 -7.45 5.84
CA VAL A 678 -27.43 -7.14 5.97
C VAL A 678 -28.27 -8.40 6.21
N SER A 679 -27.90 -9.51 5.57
CA SER A 679 -28.63 -10.79 5.68
C SER A 679 -28.49 -11.49 7.03
N LEU A 680 -27.49 -11.11 7.84
CA LEU A 680 -27.20 -11.70 9.13
C LEU A 680 -27.47 -10.76 10.31
N ALA A 681 -28.08 -9.59 10.08
CA ALA A 681 -28.28 -8.58 11.11
C ALA A 681 -29.02 -9.12 12.35
N ASP A 682 -29.96 -10.05 12.17
CA ASP A 682 -30.71 -10.71 13.24
C ASP A 682 -29.86 -11.66 14.12
N GLN A 683 -28.65 -12.01 13.67
CA GLN A 683 -27.72 -12.85 14.42
C GLN A 683 -26.90 -12.07 15.45
N LEU A 684 -26.98 -10.73 15.50
CA LEU A 684 -26.21 -9.96 16.49
C LEU A 684 -26.60 -10.35 17.93
N GLN A 685 -25.61 -10.78 18.71
CA GLN A 685 -25.74 -11.07 20.15
C GLN A 685 -24.82 -10.20 21.03
N GLY A 686 -23.63 -9.84 20.53
CA GLY A 686 -22.62 -9.06 21.25
C GLY A 686 -22.76 -7.55 21.09
N LYS A 687 -21.67 -6.83 21.39
CA LYS A 687 -21.56 -5.37 21.25
C LYS A 687 -20.93 -5.00 19.91
N LEU A 688 -21.61 -4.19 19.11
CA LEU A 688 -21.13 -3.74 17.80
C LEU A 688 -21.05 -2.21 17.78
N LEU A 689 -19.86 -1.68 17.51
CA LEU A 689 -19.63 -0.28 17.16
C LEU A 689 -19.38 -0.16 15.66
N LEU A 690 -20.21 0.61 14.99
CA LEU A 690 -20.04 1.02 13.59
C LEU A 690 -19.41 2.43 13.54
N ILE A 691 -18.25 2.59 12.93
CA ILE A 691 -17.60 3.88 12.72
C ILE A 691 -17.41 4.13 11.23
N HIS A 692 -17.85 5.28 10.71
CA HIS A 692 -17.74 5.59 9.28
C HIS A 692 -17.46 7.07 9.02
N GLY A 693 -16.65 7.37 8.00
CA GLY A 693 -16.46 8.73 7.51
C GLY A 693 -17.70 9.22 6.77
N GLU A 694 -18.17 10.43 7.06
CA GLU A 694 -19.35 11.00 6.37
C GLU A 694 -19.12 11.15 4.85
N MET A 695 -17.87 11.45 4.47
CA MET A 695 -17.47 11.77 3.11
C MET A 695 -16.58 10.67 2.52
N ASP A 696 -16.82 9.41 2.86
CA ASP A 696 -16.10 8.27 2.30
C ASP A 696 -16.55 8.00 0.85
N ASP A 697 -15.71 8.33 -0.13
CA ASP A 697 -15.91 8.12 -1.56
C ASP A 697 -15.35 6.79 -2.08
N ASN A 698 -14.87 5.91 -1.18
CA ASN A 698 -14.39 4.56 -1.50
C ASN A 698 -15.40 3.48 -1.06
N ALA A 699 -15.45 3.24 0.26
CA ALA A 699 -16.36 2.32 0.91
C ALA A 699 -17.55 3.14 1.42
N THR A 700 -18.48 3.40 0.52
CA THR A 700 -19.41 4.52 0.70
C THR A 700 -20.38 4.30 1.88
N PRO A 701 -20.73 5.36 2.65
CA PRO A 701 -21.43 5.22 3.94
C PRO A 701 -22.83 4.61 3.83
N HIS A 702 -23.44 4.67 2.64
CA HIS A 702 -24.76 4.11 2.40
C HIS A 702 -24.80 2.58 2.61
N GLY A 703 -23.69 1.87 2.39
CA GLY A 703 -23.55 0.45 2.72
C GLY A 703 -23.73 0.18 4.21
N THR A 704 -23.08 0.98 5.07
CA THR A 704 -23.26 0.96 6.53
C THR A 704 -24.68 1.30 6.94
N MET A 705 -25.30 2.31 6.32
CA MET A 705 -26.69 2.68 6.64
C MET A 705 -27.70 1.58 6.32
N ARG A 706 -27.42 0.73 5.31
CA ARG A 706 -28.25 -0.46 5.03
C ARG A 706 -28.13 -1.53 6.11
N LEU A 707 -26.92 -1.73 6.66
CA LEU A 707 -26.75 -2.62 7.81
C LEU A 707 -27.46 -2.07 9.06
N VAL A 708 -27.36 -0.75 9.30
CA VAL A 708 -28.08 -0.06 10.38
C VAL A 708 -29.59 -0.27 10.28
N ASP A 709 -30.19 -0.04 9.11
CA ASP A 709 -31.62 -0.29 8.87
C ASP A 709 -32.01 -1.75 9.15
N ALA A 710 -31.17 -2.70 8.73
CA ALA A 710 -31.40 -4.13 8.98
C ALA A 710 -31.32 -4.50 10.47
N LEU A 711 -30.34 -3.95 11.21
CA LEU A 711 -30.21 -4.14 12.65
C LEU A 711 -31.42 -3.57 13.40
N MET A 712 -31.89 -2.38 13.01
CA MET A 712 -33.09 -1.78 13.59
C MET A 712 -34.35 -2.61 13.31
N LYS A 713 -34.51 -3.13 12.09
CA LYS A 713 -35.62 -4.04 11.73
C LYS A 713 -35.59 -5.34 12.51
N ALA A 714 -34.41 -5.82 12.87
CA ALA A 714 -34.20 -7.01 13.68
C ALA A 714 -34.23 -6.73 15.20
N ASP A 715 -34.55 -5.50 15.61
CA ASP A 715 -34.59 -5.03 17.02
C ASP A 715 -33.26 -5.30 17.77
N LYS A 716 -32.14 -4.98 17.10
CA LYS A 716 -30.79 -5.16 17.64
C LYS A 716 -30.19 -3.85 18.12
N ASN A 717 -29.48 -3.92 19.24
CA ASN A 717 -28.73 -2.80 19.79
C ASN A 717 -27.33 -2.74 19.17
N PHE A 718 -26.91 -1.54 18.75
CA PHE A 718 -25.58 -1.24 18.24
C PHE A 718 -25.22 0.21 18.59
N ASP A 719 -23.93 0.51 18.56
CA ASP A 719 -23.40 1.86 18.69
C ASP A 719 -22.93 2.37 17.33
N MET A 720 -23.03 3.68 17.08
CA MET A 720 -22.62 4.28 15.82
C MET A 720 -21.88 5.60 16.04
N LEU A 721 -20.82 5.81 15.28
CA LEU A 721 -20.05 7.05 15.21
C LEU A 721 -19.85 7.43 13.74
N ILE A 722 -20.46 8.53 13.30
CA ILE A 722 -20.13 9.15 12.02
C ILE A 722 -19.06 10.22 12.26
N VAL A 723 -17.98 10.17 11.48
CA VAL A 723 -16.87 11.14 11.54
C VAL A 723 -17.08 12.19 10.44
N PRO A 724 -17.48 13.43 10.79
CA PRO A 724 -17.76 14.47 9.80
C PRO A 724 -16.54 14.80 8.95
N ASN A 725 -16.77 15.14 7.68
CA ASN A 725 -15.73 15.48 6.69
C ASN A 725 -14.66 14.41 6.41
N ALA A 726 -14.66 13.27 7.09
CA ALA A 726 -13.64 12.26 6.90
C ALA A 726 -13.92 11.44 5.64
N ASP A 727 -12.89 11.32 4.80
CA ASP A 727 -12.79 10.38 3.68
C ASP A 727 -12.22 9.02 4.12
N HIS A 728 -12.13 8.08 3.18
CA HIS A 728 -11.63 6.73 3.44
C HIS A 728 -10.16 6.66 3.87
N HIS A 729 -9.34 7.61 3.43
CA HIS A 729 -7.90 7.59 3.63
C HIS A 729 -7.52 8.33 4.91
N MET A 730 -8.17 9.47 5.18
CA MET A 730 -7.75 10.37 6.26
C MET A 730 -8.45 10.12 7.61
N MET A 731 -9.52 9.31 7.65
CA MET A 731 -10.21 9.00 8.93
C MET A 731 -9.27 8.39 9.97
N VAL A 732 -8.29 7.58 9.52
CA VAL A 732 -7.33 6.88 10.37
C VAL A 732 -6.36 7.83 11.09
N HIS A 733 -6.20 9.06 10.61
CA HIS A 733 -5.41 10.10 11.26
C HIS A 733 -6.20 10.91 12.29
N ARG A 734 -7.50 10.64 12.47
CA ARG A 734 -8.32 11.34 13.47
C ARG A 734 -8.10 10.71 14.85
N THR A 735 -7.47 11.46 15.75
CA THR A 735 -7.23 11.07 17.15
C THR A 735 -8.50 10.61 17.87
N TYR A 736 -9.63 11.29 17.62
CA TYR A 736 -10.92 10.88 18.20
C TYR A 736 -11.35 9.49 17.72
N PHE A 737 -11.18 9.17 16.43
CA PHE A 737 -11.46 7.83 15.89
C PHE A 737 -10.59 6.77 16.58
N ILE A 738 -9.28 6.99 16.66
CA ILE A 738 -8.33 6.07 17.31
C ILE A 738 -8.75 5.82 18.77
N ARG A 739 -8.92 6.89 19.55
CA ARG A 739 -9.30 6.80 20.97
C ARG A 739 -10.63 6.08 21.17
N ARG A 740 -11.66 6.35 20.35
CA ARG A 740 -12.98 5.71 20.50
C ARG A 740 -12.93 4.21 20.28
N ARG A 741 -12.05 3.71 19.41
CA ARG A 741 -11.83 2.27 19.25
C ARG A 741 -11.24 1.64 20.51
N TRP A 742 -10.25 2.31 21.11
CA TRP A 742 -9.63 1.87 22.36
C TRP A 742 -10.63 1.85 23.51
N ASP A 743 -11.36 2.96 23.70
CA ASP A 743 -12.40 3.10 24.72
C ASP A 743 -13.41 1.95 24.65
N TYR A 744 -13.85 1.58 23.43
CA TYR A 744 -14.90 0.59 23.25
C TYR A 744 -14.48 -0.80 23.72
N PHE A 745 -13.26 -1.23 23.38
CA PHE A 745 -12.75 -2.52 23.85
C PHE A 745 -12.40 -2.52 25.33
N VAL A 746 -11.83 -1.43 25.84
CA VAL A 746 -11.57 -1.27 27.28
C VAL A 746 -12.88 -1.36 28.07
N GLN A 747 -13.93 -0.67 27.62
CA GLN A 747 -15.23 -0.67 28.28
C GLN A 747 -15.96 -2.01 28.18
N HIS A 748 -16.05 -2.59 26.98
CA HIS A 748 -16.96 -3.70 26.72
C HIS A 748 -16.32 -5.07 26.70
N LEU A 749 -15.01 -5.17 26.42
CA LEU A 749 -14.30 -6.45 26.37
C LEU A 749 -13.40 -6.66 27.59
N MET A 750 -12.63 -5.63 27.97
CA MET A 750 -11.81 -5.68 29.19
C MET A 750 -12.67 -5.51 30.45
N GLY A 751 -13.76 -4.72 30.37
CA GLY A 751 -14.67 -4.47 31.48
C GLY A 751 -14.21 -3.37 32.44
N GLU A 752 -13.36 -2.46 31.97
CA GLU A 752 -12.81 -1.34 32.73
C GLU A 752 -13.36 0.00 32.23
N THR A 753 -13.27 1.06 33.05
CA THR A 753 -13.70 2.40 32.63
C THR A 753 -12.55 3.09 31.88
N PRO A 754 -12.72 3.49 30.60
CA PRO A 754 -11.70 4.24 29.88
C PRO A 754 -11.30 5.52 30.63
N PRO A 755 -10.00 5.85 30.71
CA PRO A 755 -9.54 7.06 31.37
C PRO A 755 -9.90 8.30 30.53
N VAL A 756 -9.88 9.47 31.15
CA VAL A 756 -9.89 10.73 30.40
C VAL A 756 -8.51 10.89 29.76
N TYR A 757 -8.43 10.64 28.46
CA TYR A 757 -7.19 10.68 27.69
C TYR A 757 -7.38 11.45 26.38
N GLN A 758 -6.42 12.28 26.01
CA GLN A 758 -6.40 12.98 24.74
C GLN A 758 -5.10 12.64 24.02
N LEU A 759 -5.23 12.01 22.85
CA LEU A 759 -4.10 11.73 21.97
C LEU A 759 -3.57 13.03 21.37
N GLU A 760 -2.25 13.10 21.22
CA GLU A 760 -1.57 14.08 20.40
C GLU A 760 -2.00 13.94 18.93
N GLU A 761 -2.01 15.06 18.20
CA GLU A 761 -2.41 15.06 16.80
C GLU A 761 -1.48 14.18 15.97
N VAL A 762 -2.08 13.36 15.10
CA VAL A 762 -1.33 12.55 14.14
C VAL A 762 -0.92 13.47 12.98
N PRO A 763 0.38 13.62 12.69
CA PRO A 763 0.82 14.42 11.56
C PRO A 763 0.24 13.89 10.25
N VAL A 764 -0.24 14.79 9.40
CA VAL A 764 -0.50 14.47 7.99
C VAL A 764 0.87 14.50 7.31
N SER A 765 1.47 13.33 7.13
CA SER A 765 2.83 13.15 6.59
C SER A 765 2.83 12.98 5.09
#